data_AF-A0AAD2DB71-F1
#
_entry.id   AF-A0AAD2DB71-F1
#
_cell.length_a   1.000
_cell.length_b   1.000
_cell.length_c   1.000
_cell.angle_alpha   90.00
_cell.angle_beta   90.00
_cell.angle_gamma   90.00
#
_symmetry.space_group_name_H-M   'P 1'
#
loop_
_entity.id
_entity.type
_entity.pdbx_description
1 polymer ?
#
loop_
_entity_poly.entity_id
_entity_poly.type
_entity_poly.pdbx_seq_one_letter_code
_entity_poly.pdbx_strand_id
1 'polypeptide(L)'
;MEDSHITEAAKNPVSKNEQKRIHKKLNRRLAQGISALIRAENNSKEDLISNVPTNKLFVFHFGNGDEEDQRVLMDYSKNYGPINTISLFPGLNFGFIEYPKVQHAKMLMDNLYNKKFVDLKFYDKYRTCCFQYSKVEYEDLDKFKILEFPDSTYDIDIEGLYSIDNFVTEQESEAIKRWLDEQKWTKLLNRRVQHFGYEFVYGANKINNIDGIRQMPHDQDQIFKKINDRLNNVLKGFYFNSNKEAMRVNDHNGVQINDEKDCVSKMTTYFDELGEFDQLTVNDYTPGQGIPPHIDVHSAFEEMFASLSLNSETTMIFKSAEETKHISIKPRSLLIFSGEARYKWLHSIPSRKFDRVDGLIKSRRRRISLTYRKVRSTPVCSCRWPRMCDSQNKQAAVDENKLIGEGKAVNLDSNVSDIEQKHVYDVYEKIAPHFSKTRYKPWPKVQEFLESLPEGSINCDVGCGNGKYLQCNGKKVLSIGTDRSFNLTSIAKDRIEGSQVFVSDGLNLALKDKIFDSVISIAVIHHFSSEKLRIKAIQELKRICKVGGKILVYVWALEQEKKFASQDVFVPWHLYHKYDKEQNRKREVNIQTNTGFIETAIKDETKNATIYHRYYHVFKKGELEALINKIPGLKIEQSYYDHANWCVVLEKTDH
;
A
#
# COMPACT_ATOMS: atom_id res chain seq x y z
N MET A 1 25.67 52.06 13.03
CA MET A 1 26.71 51.13 12.55
C MET A 1 26.25 49.75 12.96
N GLU A 2 26.22 48.84 11.97
CA GLU A 2 26.14 47.37 12.09
C GLU A 2 24.81 46.80 12.66
N ASP A 3 24.11 45.84 12.08
CA ASP A 3 24.42 44.91 10.99
C ASP A 3 23.19 44.51 10.17
N SER A 4 23.30 44.68 8.85
CA SER A 4 22.38 44.16 7.85
C SER A 4 22.97 42.88 7.24
N HIS A 5 22.51 41.72 7.71
CA HIS A 5 22.74 40.45 7.03
C HIS A 5 21.41 39.87 6.55
N ILE A 6 20.88 40.47 5.47
CA ILE A 6 20.03 39.73 4.52
C ILE A 6 20.91 39.44 3.33
N THR A 7 21.37 38.19 3.28
CA THR A 7 22.12 37.60 2.18
C THR A 7 21.36 37.80 0.87
N GLU A 8 21.97 38.56 -0.02
CA GLU A 8 21.64 38.75 -1.42
C GLU A 8 21.90 37.43 -2.17
N ALA A 9 21.02 36.44 -1.97
CA ALA A 9 21.03 35.21 -2.74
C ALA A 9 20.53 35.50 -4.16
N ALA A 10 21.50 35.70 -5.07
CA ALA A 10 21.42 35.63 -6.52
C ALA A 10 20.02 35.31 -7.11
N LYS A 11 19.27 36.36 -7.47
CA LYS A 11 18.16 36.26 -8.42
C LYS A 11 18.74 36.05 -9.83
N ASN A 12 19.13 34.83 -10.16
CA ASN A 12 19.22 34.45 -11.57
C ASN A 12 17.80 34.51 -12.16
N PRO A 13 17.55 35.31 -13.21
CA PRO A 13 16.23 35.38 -13.81
C PRO A 13 15.87 34.00 -14.38
N VAL A 14 14.86 33.37 -13.75
CA VAL A 14 14.23 32.13 -14.23
C VAL A 14 13.99 32.26 -15.73
N SER A 15 14.57 31.35 -16.52
CA SER A 15 14.53 31.45 -17.98
C SER A 15 13.10 31.55 -18.50
N LYS A 16 12.87 32.25 -19.62
CA LYS A 16 11.52 32.37 -20.25
C LYS A 16 10.85 31.00 -20.46
N ASN A 17 11.64 29.94 -20.70
CA ASN A 17 11.15 28.57 -20.87
C ASN A 17 10.70 27.94 -19.55
N GLU A 18 11.41 28.20 -18.46
CA GLU A 18 11.05 27.72 -17.13
C GLU A 18 9.83 28.45 -16.58
N GLN A 19 9.69 29.76 -16.83
CA GLN A 19 8.47 30.52 -16.53
C GLN A 19 7.24 29.96 -17.26
N LYS A 20 7.36 29.64 -18.55
CA LYS A 20 6.30 28.97 -19.33
C LYS A 20 5.94 27.59 -18.76
N ARG A 21 6.94 26.80 -18.35
CA ARG A 21 6.74 25.47 -17.75
C ARG A 21 6.01 25.54 -16.42
N ILE A 22 6.37 26.50 -15.56
CA ILE A 22 5.72 26.75 -14.29
C ILE A 22 4.26 27.17 -14.52
N HIS A 23 4.02 28.16 -15.39
CA HIS A 23 2.67 28.63 -15.71
C HIS A 23 1.76 27.51 -16.25
N LYS A 24 2.27 26.65 -17.15
CA LYS A 24 1.55 25.47 -17.66
C LYS A 24 1.19 24.47 -16.56
N LYS A 25 2.10 24.22 -15.60
CA LYS A 25 1.87 23.32 -14.46
C LYS A 25 0.77 23.86 -13.54
N LEU A 26 0.72 25.16 -13.33
CA LEU A 26 -0.23 25.82 -12.42
C LEU A 26 -1.64 25.89 -13.02
N ASN A 27 -1.76 26.24 -14.30
CA ASN A 27 -3.03 26.19 -15.02
C ASN A 27 -3.62 24.78 -15.01
N ARG A 28 -2.76 23.75 -15.14
CA ARG A 28 -3.20 22.34 -15.01
C ARG A 28 -3.74 22.03 -13.61
N ARG A 29 -3.13 22.56 -12.55
CA ARG A 29 -3.62 22.38 -11.17
C ARG A 29 -4.95 23.08 -10.93
N LEU A 30 -5.09 24.32 -11.38
CA LEU A 30 -6.38 25.04 -11.28
C LEU A 30 -7.47 24.31 -12.07
N ALA A 31 -7.16 23.80 -13.27
CA ALA A 31 -8.10 22.99 -14.05
C ALA A 31 -8.50 21.69 -13.32
N GLN A 32 -7.56 21.03 -12.63
CA GLN A 32 -7.87 19.86 -11.79
C GLN A 32 -8.80 20.20 -10.64
N GLY A 33 -8.58 21.33 -9.97
CA GLY A 33 -9.47 21.81 -8.91
C GLY A 33 -10.89 22.09 -9.41
N ILE A 34 -11.01 22.81 -10.52
CA ILE A 34 -12.31 23.08 -11.15
C ILE A 34 -13.00 21.77 -11.56
N SER A 35 -12.27 20.80 -12.12
CA SER A 35 -12.84 19.48 -12.42
C SER A 35 -13.29 18.71 -11.18
N ALA A 36 -12.63 18.88 -10.03
CA ALA A 36 -13.06 18.29 -8.77
C ALA A 36 -14.36 18.93 -8.28
N LEU A 37 -14.46 20.26 -8.36
CA LEU A 37 -15.67 21.00 -8.02
C LEU A 37 -16.86 20.60 -8.92
N ILE A 38 -16.67 20.55 -10.24
CA ILE A 38 -17.70 20.11 -11.21
C ILE A 38 -18.26 18.74 -10.87
N ARG A 39 -17.40 17.79 -10.48
CA ARG A 39 -17.84 16.45 -10.07
C ARG A 39 -18.63 16.45 -8.76
N ALA A 40 -18.22 17.29 -7.81
CA ALA A 40 -18.82 17.35 -6.50
C ALA A 40 -20.18 18.10 -6.52
N GLU A 41 -20.31 19.10 -7.39
CA GLU A 41 -21.54 19.87 -7.63
C GLU A 41 -22.51 19.20 -8.61
N ASN A 42 -22.01 18.30 -9.46
CA ASN A 42 -22.73 17.78 -10.61
C ASN A 42 -23.34 18.89 -11.49
N ASN A 43 -22.57 19.96 -11.72
CA ASN A 43 -23.02 21.15 -12.44
C ASN A 43 -21.97 21.63 -13.47
N SER A 44 -22.37 22.49 -14.41
CA SER A 44 -21.47 22.96 -15.47
C SER A 44 -20.38 23.89 -14.93
N LYS A 45 -19.28 24.03 -15.67
CA LYS A 45 -18.19 24.93 -15.26
C LYS A 45 -18.67 26.39 -15.22
N GLU A 46 -19.49 26.77 -16.18
CA GLU A 46 -20.02 28.10 -16.40
C GLU A 46 -20.95 28.55 -15.27
N ASP A 47 -21.61 27.59 -14.63
CA ASP A 47 -22.50 27.83 -13.48
C ASP A 47 -21.74 27.95 -12.16
N LEU A 48 -20.56 27.35 -12.06
CA LEU A 48 -19.78 27.29 -10.81
C LEU A 48 -18.68 28.35 -10.73
N ILE A 49 -18.10 28.71 -11.87
CA ILE A 49 -16.91 29.56 -11.96
C ILE A 49 -17.23 30.84 -12.74
N SER A 50 -16.77 31.97 -12.25
CA SER A 50 -16.87 33.26 -12.93
C SER A 50 -15.56 33.70 -13.56
N ASN A 51 -15.63 34.32 -14.73
CA ASN A 51 -14.52 35.07 -15.33
C ASN A 51 -14.56 36.57 -14.98
N VAL A 52 -15.69 37.03 -14.43
CA VAL A 52 -15.91 38.41 -13.97
C VAL A 52 -15.77 38.44 -12.45
N PRO A 53 -15.22 39.51 -11.84
CA PRO A 53 -15.09 39.60 -10.39
C PRO A 53 -16.41 39.36 -9.64
N THR A 54 -16.38 38.46 -8.68
CA THR A 54 -17.43 38.24 -7.67
C THR A 54 -16.82 38.46 -6.29
N ASN A 55 -17.65 38.56 -5.25
CA ASN A 55 -17.17 38.63 -3.86
C ASN A 55 -16.73 37.26 -3.31
N LYS A 56 -16.83 36.20 -4.13
CA LYS A 56 -16.58 34.80 -3.75
C LYS A 56 -15.41 34.24 -4.56
N LEU A 57 -14.51 33.54 -3.90
CA LEU A 57 -13.37 32.87 -4.52
C LEU A 57 -13.43 31.37 -4.26
N PHE A 58 -13.27 30.59 -5.31
CA PHE A 58 -12.89 29.19 -5.23
C PHE A 58 -11.38 29.12 -5.00
N VAL A 59 -10.97 28.32 -4.01
CA VAL A 59 -9.56 28.03 -3.72
C VAL A 59 -9.31 26.53 -3.86
N PHE A 60 -8.40 26.16 -4.75
CA PHE A 60 -7.85 24.80 -4.81
C PHE A 60 -6.56 24.76 -4.02
N HIS A 61 -6.53 24.01 -2.93
CA HIS A 61 -5.38 23.86 -2.03
C HIS A 61 -4.94 22.40 -1.99
N PHE A 62 -3.70 22.13 -1.59
CA PHE A 62 -3.22 20.75 -1.40
C PHE A 62 -3.08 20.38 0.08
N GLY A 63 -3.73 21.16 0.95
CA GLY A 63 -3.86 20.85 2.37
C GLY A 63 -4.81 19.67 2.62
N ASN A 64 -5.15 19.42 3.87
CA ASN A 64 -6.16 18.45 4.26
C ASN A 64 -7.59 19.02 4.23
N GLY A 65 -7.77 20.34 4.31
CA GLY A 65 -9.08 21.00 4.47
C GLY A 65 -9.52 21.11 5.92
N ASP A 66 -8.58 21.11 6.86
CA ASP A 66 -8.82 21.15 8.29
C ASP A 66 -8.76 22.58 8.86
N GLU A 67 -8.97 22.72 10.18
CA GLU A 67 -8.93 24.02 10.87
C GLU A 67 -7.58 24.75 10.70
N GLU A 68 -6.48 24.02 10.65
CA GLU A 68 -5.15 24.63 10.50
C GLU A 68 -4.99 25.19 9.09
N ASP A 69 -5.39 24.44 8.07
CA ASP A 69 -5.43 24.94 6.70
C ASP A 69 -6.35 26.17 6.56
N GLN A 70 -7.48 26.16 7.26
CA GLN A 70 -8.42 27.28 7.27
C GLN A 70 -7.79 28.51 7.92
N ARG A 71 -7.04 28.35 9.03
CA ARG A 71 -6.26 29.46 9.63
C ARG A 71 -5.21 30.00 8.68
N VAL A 72 -4.42 29.13 8.02
CA VAL A 72 -3.39 29.55 7.05
C VAL A 72 -4.01 30.36 5.91
N LEU A 73 -5.16 29.91 5.38
CA LEU A 73 -5.86 30.68 4.34
C LEU A 73 -6.51 31.96 4.87
N MET A 74 -7.04 31.95 6.09
CA MET A 74 -7.59 33.14 6.75
C MET A 74 -6.52 34.22 6.93
N ASP A 75 -5.35 33.83 7.46
CA ASP A 75 -4.22 34.73 7.69
C ASP A 75 -3.67 35.34 6.41
N TYR A 76 -3.65 34.56 5.33
CA TYR A 76 -3.29 35.08 4.02
C TYR A 76 -4.36 36.03 3.46
N SER A 77 -5.63 35.61 3.51
CA SER A 77 -6.73 36.26 2.80
C SER A 77 -7.21 37.55 3.48
N LYS A 78 -7.05 37.67 4.81
CA LYS A 78 -7.48 38.85 5.59
C LYS A 78 -6.70 40.11 5.24
N ASN A 79 -5.52 39.96 4.63
CA ASN A 79 -4.68 41.09 4.18
C ASN A 79 -5.32 41.91 3.04
N TYR A 80 -6.36 41.38 2.39
CA TYR A 80 -7.05 42.04 1.27
C TYR A 80 -8.42 42.62 1.63
N GLY A 81 -8.86 42.42 2.88
CA GLY A 81 -10.12 42.93 3.41
C GLY A 81 -10.74 42.00 4.46
N PRO A 82 -11.79 42.47 5.17
CA PRO A 82 -12.56 41.64 6.08
C PRO A 82 -13.19 40.46 5.34
N ILE A 83 -13.22 39.29 5.97
CA ILE A 83 -13.75 38.05 5.40
C ILE A 83 -15.06 37.72 6.10
N ASN A 84 -16.11 37.42 5.32
CA ASN A 84 -17.36 36.90 5.87
C ASN A 84 -17.15 35.44 6.31
N THR A 85 -16.69 34.61 5.37
CA THR A 85 -16.56 33.17 5.61
C THR A 85 -15.39 32.58 4.82
N ILE A 86 -14.65 31.66 5.43
CA ILE A 86 -13.83 30.68 4.72
C ILE A 86 -14.40 29.29 5.00
N SER A 87 -14.61 28.51 3.94
CA SER A 87 -15.11 27.15 4.04
C SER A 87 -14.13 26.22 3.35
N LEU A 88 -13.36 25.49 4.13
CA LEU A 88 -12.62 24.32 3.66
C LEU A 88 -13.34 23.06 4.08
N PHE A 89 -13.18 22.00 3.30
CA PHE A 89 -13.87 20.75 3.56
C PHE A 89 -12.85 19.64 3.81
N PRO A 90 -12.88 19.02 5.00
CA PRO A 90 -12.12 17.83 5.30
C PRO A 90 -12.18 16.80 4.16
N GLY A 91 -11.02 16.40 3.63
CA GLY A 91 -10.91 15.36 2.62
C GLY A 91 -11.05 15.86 1.18
N LEU A 92 -11.49 17.11 0.99
CA LEU A 92 -11.49 17.79 -0.30
C LEU A 92 -10.29 18.73 -0.37
N ASN A 93 -9.74 18.85 -1.58
CA ASN A 93 -8.60 19.72 -1.87
C ASN A 93 -9.07 21.10 -2.36
N PHE A 94 -10.29 21.50 -2.01
CA PHE A 94 -10.83 22.79 -2.39
C PHE A 94 -11.71 23.37 -1.30
N GLY A 95 -11.95 24.68 -1.41
CA GLY A 95 -12.86 25.41 -0.56
C GLY A 95 -13.24 26.75 -1.17
N PHE A 96 -13.85 27.59 -0.34
CA PHE A 96 -14.40 28.89 -0.74
C PHE A 96 -14.04 29.99 0.26
N ILE A 97 -13.85 31.20 -0.27
CA ILE A 97 -13.65 32.42 0.49
C ILE A 97 -14.70 33.43 0.05
N GLU A 98 -15.41 34.01 1.01
CA GLU A 98 -16.39 35.06 0.77
C GLU A 98 -15.96 36.35 1.45
N TYR A 99 -15.89 37.39 0.66
CA TYR A 99 -15.73 38.76 1.12
C TYR A 99 -17.09 39.46 1.16
N PRO A 100 -17.27 40.48 2.03
CA PRO A 100 -18.47 41.30 2.05
C PRO A 100 -18.63 42.18 0.79
N LYS A 101 -17.53 42.40 0.04
CA LYS A 101 -17.51 43.26 -1.15
C LYS A 101 -16.65 42.63 -2.24
N VAL A 102 -17.10 42.75 -3.49
CA VAL A 102 -16.36 42.31 -4.70
C VAL A 102 -14.94 42.90 -4.75
N GLN A 103 -14.78 44.13 -4.27
CA GLN A 103 -13.50 44.85 -4.26
C GLN A 103 -12.39 44.09 -3.52
N HIS A 104 -12.68 43.41 -2.40
CA HIS A 104 -11.66 42.69 -1.62
C HIS A 104 -11.19 41.42 -2.33
N ALA A 105 -12.13 40.65 -2.90
CA ALA A 105 -11.81 39.49 -3.73
C ALA A 105 -10.97 39.89 -4.95
N LYS A 106 -11.30 41.05 -5.55
CA LYS A 106 -10.52 41.65 -6.63
C LYS A 106 -9.11 42.03 -6.19
N MET A 107 -8.93 42.67 -5.04
CA MET A 107 -7.60 43.00 -4.50
C MET A 107 -6.72 41.74 -4.33
N LEU A 108 -7.27 40.65 -3.81
CA LEU A 108 -6.55 39.37 -3.71
C LEU A 108 -6.16 38.86 -5.09
N MET A 109 -7.11 38.79 -6.02
CA MET A 109 -6.87 38.27 -7.38
C MET A 109 -5.88 39.13 -8.19
N ASP A 110 -5.93 40.45 -8.02
CA ASP A 110 -5.02 41.41 -8.65
C ASP A 110 -3.60 41.27 -8.08
N ASN A 111 -3.45 41.00 -6.78
CA ASN A 111 -2.13 40.69 -6.21
C ASN A 111 -1.51 39.39 -6.78
N LEU A 112 -2.34 38.47 -7.28
CA LEU A 112 -1.91 37.21 -7.90
C LEU A 112 -1.64 37.33 -9.40
N TYR A 113 -1.55 38.54 -9.98
CA TYR A 113 -1.53 38.79 -11.42
C TYR A 113 -0.62 37.85 -12.21
N ASN A 114 -1.10 37.34 -13.36
CA ASN A 114 -0.53 36.29 -14.23
C ASN A 114 -0.32 34.90 -13.62
N LYS A 115 -0.31 34.76 -12.30
CA LYS A 115 0.00 33.51 -11.62
C LYS A 115 -1.27 32.81 -11.13
N LYS A 116 -2.25 33.53 -10.58
CA LYS A 116 -3.45 32.96 -9.92
C LYS A 116 -3.12 31.94 -8.83
N PHE A 117 -1.92 32.00 -8.24
CA PHE A 117 -1.50 31.10 -7.18
C PHE A 117 -0.58 31.78 -6.17
N VAL A 118 -0.54 31.22 -4.96
CA VAL A 118 0.44 31.54 -3.91
C VAL A 118 0.90 30.25 -3.23
N ASP A 119 2.17 30.17 -2.84
CA ASP A 119 2.67 29.07 -2.02
C ASP A 119 2.55 29.47 -0.55
N LEU A 120 1.73 28.74 0.20
CA LEU A 120 1.50 28.95 1.64
C LEU A 120 2.09 27.79 2.43
N LYS A 121 2.57 28.06 3.64
CA LYS A 121 3.12 27.04 4.52
C LYS A 121 1.98 26.39 5.30
N PHE A 122 1.63 25.16 4.92
CA PHE A 122 0.69 24.32 5.65
C PHE A 122 1.48 23.31 6.47
N TYR A 123 1.35 23.35 7.79
CA TYR A 123 2.15 22.53 8.70
C TYR A 123 3.66 22.73 8.44
N ASP A 124 4.37 21.65 8.09
CA ASP A 124 5.80 21.60 7.79
C ASP A 124 6.11 21.81 6.29
N LYS A 125 5.11 22.03 5.42
CA LYS A 125 5.27 22.01 3.96
C LYS A 125 4.64 23.21 3.26
N TYR A 126 5.38 23.78 2.31
CA TYR A 126 4.81 24.76 1.38
C TYR A 126 3.92 24.06 0.36
N ARG A 127 2.71 24.60 0.15
CA ARG A 127 1.75 24.11 -0.83
C ARG A 127 1.18 25.27 -1.64
N THR A 128 1.00 24.99 -2.92
CA THR A 128 0.45 25.94 -3.87
C THR A 128 -1.07 26.00 -3.76
N CYS A 129 -1.62 27.16 -3.42
CA CYS A 129 -3.05 27.45 -3.51
C CYS A 129 -3.35 28.19 -4.80
N CYS A 130 -4.34 27.74 -5.57
CA CYS A 130 -4.80 28.39 -6.79
C CYS A 130 -6.19 29.00 -6.58
N PHE A 131 -6.44 30.18 -7.14
CA PHE A 131 -7.67 30.94 -6.92
C PHE A 131 -8.41 31.23 -8.24
N GLN A 132 -9.74 31.29 -8.16
CA GLN A 132 -10.62 31.69 -9.26
C GLN A 132 -11.93 32.26 -8.69
N TYR A 133 -12.54 33.24 -9.36
CA TYR A 133 -13.87 33.73 -8.95
C TYR A 133 -14.91 32.62 -9.02
N SER A 134 -15.76 32.54 -8.00
CA SER A 134 -16.80 31.53 -7.83
C SER A 134 -18.19 32.16 -7.97
N LYS A 135 -19.15 31.34 -8.40
CA LYS A 135 -20.59 31.60 -8.38
C LYS A 135 -21.36 30.72 -7.40
N VAL A 136 -20.65 29.83 -6.68
CA VAL A 136 -21.27 28.90 -5.71
C VAL A 136 -21.86 29.68 -4.53
N GLU A 137 -23.10 29.34 -4.17
CA GLU A 137 -23.80 29.91 -3.02
C GLU A 137 -23.40 29.19 -1.71
N TYR A 138 -23.37 29.94 -0.61
CA TYR A 138 -22.85 29.40 0.66
C TYR A 138 -23.82 28.43 1.34
N GLU A 139 -25.13 28.59 1.11
CA GLU A 139 -26.15 27.64 1.58
C GLU A 139 -25.96 26.23 0.97
N ASP A 140 -25.35 26.14 -0.21
CA ASP A 140 -25.09 24.88 -0.89
C ASP A 140 -23.84 24.15 -0.39
N LEU A 141 -23.05 24.76 0.51
CA LEU A 141 -21.77 24.19 0.95
C LEU A 141 -21.91 23.06 1.97
N ASP A 142 -23.08 22.91 2.59
CA ASP A 142 -23.32 21.87 3.60
C ASP A 142 -23.19 20.46 3.02
N LYS A 143 -23.48 20.28 1.72
CA LYS A 143 -23.29 19.00 1.03
C LYS A 143 -21.83 18.54 0.97
N PHE A 144 -20.87 19.46 1.09
CA PHE A 144 -19.44 19.14 1.11
C PHE A 144 -18.91 18.80 2.50
N LYS A 145 -19.69 19.03 3.56
CA LYS A 145 -19.29 18.75 4.94
C LYS A 145 -19.42 17.27 5.32
N ILE A 146 -20.07 16.46 4.47
CA ILE A 146 -20.38 15.06 4.79
C ILE A 146 -19.26 14.16 4.25
N LEU A 147 -18.39 13.73 5.15
CA LEU A 147 -17.55 12.56 4.90
C LEU A 147 -18.34 11.30 5.30
N GLU A 148 -18.67 10.45 4.32
CA GLU A 148 -19.36 9.17 4.53
C GLU A 148 -18.38 8.12 5.11
N PHE A 149 -18.06 8.23 6.40
CA PHE A 149 -17.48 7.10 7.11
C PHE A 149 -18.10 6.91 8.50
N PRO A 150 -18.12 5.66 9.01
CA PRO A 150 -18.74 5.36 10.30
C PRO A 150 -18.10 6.15 11.42
N ASP A 151 -18.95 6.56 12.36
CA ASP A 151 -18.54 7.20 13.59
C ASP A 151 -17.79 6.22 14.49
N SER A 152 -16.84 6.74 15.27
CA SER A 152 -16.10 5.94 16.23
C SER A 152 -16.34 6.43 17.64
N THR A 153 -16.34 5.48 18.57
CA THR A 153 -16.57 5.72 20.00
C THR A 153 -15.31 5.45 20.80
N TYR A 154 -15.19 6.03 21.99
CA TYR A 154 -14.16 5.63 22.95
C TYR A 154 -14.56 4.41 23.78
N ASP A 155 -15.82 3.99 23.69
CA ASP A 155 -16.32 2.83 24.42
C ASP A 155 -15.72 1.55 23.86
N ILE A 156 -15.11 0.77 24.74
CA ILE A 156 -14.45 -0.50 24.39
C ILE A 156 -15.36 -1.62 24.87
N ASP A 157 -16.19 -2.09 23.95
CA ASP A 157 -17.06 -3.24 24.14
C ASP A 157 -16.49 -4.43 23.36
N ILE A 158 -15.26 -4.85 23.67
CA ILE A 158 -14.65 -6.05 23.07
C ILE A 158 -14.02 -6.87 24.19
N GLU A 159 -14.49 -8.11 24.37
CA GLU A 159 -13.94 -9.03 25.37
C GLU A 159 -12.42 -9.21 25.18
N GLY A 160 -11.66 -9.04 26.26
CA GLY A 160 -10.21 -9.14 26.25
C GLY A 160 -9.47 -7.92 25.68
N LEU A 161 -10.17 -6.84 25.31
CA LEU A 161 -9.57 -5.57 24.91
C LEU A 161 -9.67 -4.55 26.04
N TYR A 162 -8.54 -3.99 26.46
CA TYR A 162 -8.48 -3.02 27.56
C TYR A 162 -7.75 -1.76 27.16
N SER A 163 -8.25 -0.59 27.54
CA SER A 163 -7.50 0.66 27.41
C SER A 163 -7.13 1.22 28.77
N ILE A 164 -5.89 1.68 28.90
CA ILE A 164 -5.41 2.51 30.00
C ILE A 164 -5.07 3.88 29.43
N ASP A 165 -5.96 4.84 29.66
CA ASP A 165 -5.75 6.23 29.24
C ASP A 165 -4.63 6.88 30.06
N ASN A 166 -3.87 7.78 29.43
CA ASN A 166 -2.75 8.50 30.06
C ASN A 166 -1.70 7.57 30.73
N PHE A 167 -1.46 6.40 30.13
CA PHE A 167 -0.41 5.47 30.57
C PHE A 167 0.99 6.10 30.61
N VAL A 168 1.22 7.07 29.71
CA VAL A 168 2.42 7.91 29.70
C VAL A 168 2.06 9.38 29.87
N THR A 169 2.96 10.17 30.45
CA THR A 169 2.80 11.63 30.47
C THR A 169 3.12 12.24 29.10
N GLU A 170 2.77 13.51 28.92
CA GLU A 170 3.11 14.24 27.69
C GLU A 170 4.62 14.42 27.51
N GLN A 171 5.35 14.70 28.60
CA GLN A 171 6.81 14.80 28.58
C GLN A 171 7.45 13.48 28.17
N GLU A 172 6.94 12.35 28.68
CA GLU A 172 7.42 11.01 28.35
C GLU A 172 7.10 10.66 26.89
N SER A 173 5.90 10.96 26.41
CA SER A 173 5.50 10.78 25.02
C SER A 173 6.44 11.52 24.06
N GLU A 174 6.79 12.77 24.37
CA GLU A 174 7.68 13.57 23.53
C GLU A 174 9.13 13.09 23.62
N ALA A 175 9.60 12.65 24.79
CA ALA A 175 10.93 12.04 24.95
C ALA A 175 11.07 10.75 24.12
N ILE A 176 10.09 9.85 24.20
CA ILE A 176 10.06 8.61 23.41
C ILE A 176 10.08 8.91 21.92
N LYS A 177 9.24 9.84 21.47
CA LYS A 177 9.19 10.25 20.05
C LYS A 177 10.53 10.78 19.56
N ARG A 178 11.21 11.66 20.32
CA ARG A 178 12.53 12.20 19.94
C ARG A 178 13.56 11.09 19.79
N TRP A 179 13.62 10.19 20.78
CA TRP A 179 14.53 9.05 20.75
C TRP A 179 14.29 8.16 19.53
N LEU A 180 13.01 7.85 19.20
CA LEU A 180 12.65 7.05 18.02
C LEU A 180 13.01 7.73 16.69
N ASP A 181 12.88 9.06 16.61
CA ASP A 181 13.21 9.82 15.40
C ASP A 181 14.72 9.81 15.09
N GLU A 182 15.57 9.60 16.10
CA GLU A 182 17.03 9.45 15.96
C GLU A 182 17.45 8.04 15.50
N GLN A 183 16.58 7.04 15.67
CA GLN A 183 16.86 5.66 15.29
C GLN A 183 16.65 5.39 13.77
N LYS A 184 17.24 4.30 13.26
CA LYS A 184 17.06 3.88 11.85
C LYS A 184 15.64 3.37 11.60
N TRP A 185 15.00 3.85 10.53
CA TRP A 185 13.66 3.44 10.13
C TRP A 185 13.67 2.56 8.88
N THR A 186 12.87 1.50 8.89
CA THR A 186 12.56 0.70 7.70
C THR A 186 11.30 1.25 7.04
N LYS A 187 11.39 1.59 5.75
CA LYS A 187 10.25 2.14 5.00
C LYS A 187 9.44 1.01 4.37
N LEU A 188 8.18 0.88 4.76
CA LEU A 188 7.19 0.05 4.08
C LEU A 188 6.41 0.89 3.06
N LEU A 189 5.55 0.24 2.27
CA LEU A 189 4.77 0.88 1.20
C LEU A 189 3.94 2.08 1.72
N ASN A 190 3.31 1.90 2.89
CA ASN A 190 2.31 2.83 3.41
C ASN A 190 2.68 3.46 4.77
N ARG A 191 3.79 3.09 5.39
CA ARG A 191 4.26 3.62 6.69
C ARG A 191 5.73 3.30 6.89
N ARG A 192 6.37 3.84 7.93
CA ARG A 192 7.71 3.39 8.35
C ARG A 192 7.62 2.63 9.66
N VAL A 193 8.53 1.68 9.86
CA VAL A 193 8.55 0.78 11.01
C VAL A 193 9.95 0.65 11.60
N GLN A 194 9.99 0.27 12.89
CA GLN A 194 11.21 -0.19 13.58
C GLN A 194 10.89 -1.46 14.36
N HIS A 195 11.89 -2.31 14.52
CA HIS A 195 11.79 -3.52 15.33
C HIS A 195 12.94 -3.60 16.32
N PHE A 196 12.59 -3.97 17.54
CA PHE A 196 13.51 -4.25 18.64
C PHE A 196 13.18 -5.61 19.24
N GLY A 197 14.16 -6.24 19.91
CA GLY A 197 14.06 -7.66 20.25
C GLY A 197 14.18 -8.49 18.99
N TYR A 198 13.06 -9.01 18.53
CA TYR A 198 13.02 -9.78 17.30
C TYR A 198 12.45 -8.99 16.11
N GLU A 199 13.00 -9.23 14.92
CA GLU A 199 12.52 -8.64 13.67
C GLU A 199 11.32 -9.40 13.13
N PHE A 200 10.26 -8.66 12.77
CA PHE A 200 9.08 -9.24 12.14
C PHE A 200 9.17 -9.18 10.62
N VAL A 201 9.09 -10.34 9.97
CA VAL A 201 9.19 -10.48 8.51
C VAL A 201 7.80 -10.42 7.90
N TYR A 202 7.39 -9.23 7.45
CA TYR A 202 6.04 -8.93 6.91
C TYR A 202 5.62 -9.77 5.69
N GLY A 203 6.54 -10.46 5.02
CA GLY A 203 6.24 -11.37 3.91
C GLY A 203 6.11 -12.85 4.30
N ALA A 204 6.64 -13.24 5.46
CA ALA A 204 6.60 -14.61 5.96
C ALA A 204 5.64 -14.78 7.15
N ASN A 205 5.11 -13.67 7.69
CA ASN A 205 4.35 -13.64 8.95
C ASN A 205 5.07 -14.40 10.07
N LYS A 206 6.39 -14.26 10.09
CA LYS A 206 7.29 -14.95 11.01
C LYS A 206 8.24 -13.97 11.64
N ILE A 207 8.74 -14.39 12.78
CA ILE A 207 9.84 -13.73 13.45
C ILE A 207 11.15 -14.25 12.84
N ASN A 208 12.06 -13.36 12.48
CA ASN A 208 13.39 -13.75 12.02
C ASN A 208 14.25 -14.14 13.23
N ASN A 209 14.69 -15.39 13.28
CA ASN A 209 15.62 -15.89 14.30
C ASN A 209 17.09 -15.89 13.82
N ILE A 210 17.38 -15.41 12.61
CA ILE A 210 18.67 -15.59 11.93
C ILE A 210 19.62 -14.41 12.19
N ASP A 211 19.09 -13.19 12.36
CA ASP A 211 19.85 -12.05 12.84
C ASP A 211 19.66 -12.00 14.36
N GLY A 212 20.74 -12.10 15.14
CA GLY A 212 20.66 -12.19 16.61
C GLY A 212 19.74 -11.15 17.26
N ILE A 213 19.22 -11.48 18.45
CA ILE A 213 18.27 -10.64 19.22
C ILE A 213 18.74 -9.18 19.22
N ARG A 214 17.98 -8.29 18.59
CA ARG A 214 18.20 -6.83 18.70
C ARG A 214 17.94 -6.44 20.14
N GLN A 215 18.74 -5.56 20.70
CA GLN A 215 18.49 -5.06 22.06
C GLN A 215 17.12 -4.38 22.16
N MET A 216 16.44 -4.58 23.28
CA MET A 216 15.19 -3.87 23.56
C MET A 216 15.51 -2.42 23.96
N PRO A 217 14.62 -1.45 23.72
CA PRO A 217 14.93 -0.05 24.07
C PRO A 217 15.11 0.18 25.57
N HIS A 218 14.48 -0.64 26.41
CA HIS A 218 14.64 -0.54 27.86
C HIS A 218 16.05 -0.93 28.36
N ASP A 219 16.82 -1.64 27.53
CA ASP A 219 18.23 -1.93 27.80
C ASP A 219 19.14 -0.73 27.48
N GLN A 220 18.66 0.19 26.65
CA GLN A 220 19.45 1.27 26.07
C GLN A 220 19.10 2.64 26.68
N ASP A 221 17.88 2.82 27.18
CA ASP A 221 17.38 4.12 27.59
C ASP A 221 16.46 4.06 28.83
N GLN A 222 16.68 5.00 29.75
CA GLN A 222 15.97 5.08 31.04
C GLN A 222 14.47 5.37 30.89
N ILE A 223 14.04 6.14 29.88
CA ILE A 223 12.60 6.37 29.67
C ILE A 223 11.91 5.07 29.29
N PHE A 224 12.52 4.27 28.43
CA PHE A 224 11.96 2.97 28.03
C PHE A 224 11.99 1.96 29.18
N LYS A 225 13.02 1.99 30.04
CA LYS A 225 13.04 1.19 31.27
C LYS A 225 11.85 1.52 32.18
N LYS A 226 11.61 2.80 32.46
CA LYS A 226 10.46 3.25 33.26
C LYS A 226 9.11 2.85 32.66
N ILE A 227 9.01 2.82 31.34
CA ILE A 227 7.80 2.40 30.62
C ILE A 227 7.61 0.88 30.71
N ASN A 228 8.70 0.12 30.57
CA ASN A 228 8.72 -1.33 30.73
C ASN A 228 8.32 -1.75 32.15
N ASP A 229 8.85 -1.08 33.18
CA ASP A 229 8.49 -1.35 34.58
C ASP A 229 6.99 -1.13 34.84
N ARG A 230 6.43 -0.03 34.29
CA ARG A 230 4.98 0.21 34.34
C ARG A 230 4.19 -0.86 33.60
N LEU A 231 4.66 -1.27 32.43
CA LEU A 231 4.02 -2.31 31.63
C LEU A 231 4.01 -3.64 32.40
N ASN A 232 5.14 -4.06 32.96
CA ASN A 232 5.26 -5.26 33.79
C ASN A 232 4.31 -5.23 34.99
N ASN A 233 4.15 -4.09 35.65
CA ASN A 233 3.17 -3.94 36.74
C ASN A 233 1.73 -4.09 36.25
N VAL A 234 1.41 -3.67 35.02
CA VAL A 234 0.11 -3.94 34.42
C VAL A 234 -0.05 -5.43 34.12
N LEU A 235 0.95 -6.09 33.54
CA LEU A 235 0.88 -7.53 33.21
C LEU A 235 0.69 -8.41 34.46
N LYS A 236 1.26 -8.03 35.60
CA LYS A 236 1.05 -8.71 36.90
C LYS A 236 -0.41 -8.66 37.39
N GLY A 237 -1.22 -7.73 36.87
CA GLY A 237 -2.64 -7.64 37.16
C GLY A 237 -3.52 -8.61 36.36
N PHE A 238 -2.93 -9.38 35.44
CA PHE A 238 -3.61 -10.37 34.61
C PHE A 238 -3.27 -11.79 35.08
N TYR A 239 -4.27 -12.66 35.07
CA TYR A 239 -4.17 -14.06 35.51
C TYR A 239 -4.65 -14.98 34.40
N PHE A 240 -4.07 -16.17 34.32
CA PHE A 240 -4.58 -17.19 33.41
C PHE A 240 -5.81 -17.88 33.99
N ASN A 241 -6.88 -17.92 33.20
CA ASN A 241 -8.03 -18.76 33.49
C ASN A 241 -7.74 -20.25 33.19
N SER A 242 -8.71 -21.13 33.45
CA SER A 242 -8.59 -22.57 33.17
C SER A 242 -8.34 -22.90 31.69
N ASN A 243 -8.63 -21.98 30.76
CA ASN A 243 -8.38 -22.10 29.33
C ASN A 243 -7.04 -21.49 28.87
N LYS A 244 -6.18 -21.05 29.82
CA LYS A 244 -4.93 -20.30 29.54
C LYS A 244 -5.14 -18.99 28.79
N GLU A 245 -6.21 -18.29 29.08
CA GLU A 245 -6.48 -16.94 28.58
C GLU A 245 -6.22 -15.94 29.71
N ALA A 246 -5.52 -14.85 29.42
CA ALA A 246 -5.27 -13.81 30.38
C ALA A 246 -6.54 -13.00 30.58
N MET A 247 -6.95 -12.87 31.83
CA MET A 247 -8.07 -12.05 32.24
C MET A 247 -7.67 -11.15 33.39
N ARG A 248 -8.34 -10.00 33.48
CA ARG A 248 -8.17 -9.07 34.58
C ARG A 248 -9.22 -9.34 35.65
N VAL A 249 -8.83 -9.33 36.92
CA VAL A 249 -9.67 -9.74 38.09
C VAL A 249 -10.98 -8.95 38.23
N ASN A 250 -11.13 -7.80 37.57
CA ASN A 250 -12.31 -6.94 37.71
C ASN A 250 -13.35 -7.13 36.61
N ASP A 251 -13.17 -8.08 35.69
CA ASP A 251 -14.11 -8.33 34.59
C ASP A 251 -15.05 -9.50 34.91
N HIS A 252 -16.22 -9.18 35.44
CA HIS A 252 -17.52 -9.53 34.85
C HIS A 252 -18.65 -9.18 35.82
N ASN A 253 -19.75 -8.72 35.25
CA ASN A 253 -21.06 -8.58 35.85
C ASN A 253 -21.43 -9.78 36.78
N GLY A 254 -21.21 -9.63 38.09
CA GLY A 254 -21.97 -10.36 39.10
C GLY A 254 -21.63 -11.83 39.34
N VAL A 255 -20.42 -12.31 39.07
CA VAL A 255 -19.94 -13.50 39.80
C VAL A 255 -19.39 -13.01 41.14
N GLN A 256 -20.23 -13.09 42.18
CA GLN A 256 -19.69 -13.14 43.53
C GLN A 256 -18.72 -14.33 43.58
N ILE A 257 -17.42 -14.05 43.69
CA ILE A 257 -16.44 -15.05 44.11
C ILE A 257 -16.73 -15.32 45.59
N ASN A 258 -17.74 -16.15 45.84
CA ASN A 258 -18.19 -16.51 47.19
C ASN A 258 -17.27 -17.52 47.90
N ASP A 259 -16.04 -17.70 47.42
CA ASP A 259 -15.00 -18.43 48.15
C ASP A 259 -13.67 -17.72 47.99
N GLU A 260 -13.52 -16.66 48.80
CA GLU A 260 -12.30 -15.90 48.98
C GLU A 260 -11.14 -16.81 49.45
N LYS A 261 -10.02 -16.72 48.74
CA LYS A 261 -8.66 -17.25 49.02
C LYS A 261 -8.24 -18.56 48.34
N ASP A 262 -9.14 -19.46 47.93
CA ASP A 262 -8.69 -20.78 47.41
C ASP A 262 -8.61 -20.90 45.87
N CYS A 263 -9.33 -20.05 45.12
CA CYS A 263 -9.23 -20.00 43.65
C CYS A 263 -8.11 -19.08 43.16
N VAL A 264 -7.94 -17.88 43.74
CA VAL A 264 -6.87 -16.95 43.34
C VAL A 264 -5.48 -17.48 43.74
N SER A 265 -5.37 -18.21 44.86
CA SER A 265 -4.09 -18.82 45.28
C SER A 265 -3.58 -19.93 44.36
N LYS A 266 -4.43 -20.43 43.45
CA LYS A 266 -4.07 -21.46 42.45
C LYS A 266 -3.87 -20.89 41.04
N MET A 267 -4.14 -19.59 40.82
CA MET A 267 -3.96 -18.95 39.52
C MET A 267 -2.59 -18.29 39.43
N THR A 268 -1.79 -18.68 38.44
CA THR A 268 -0.54 -18.00 38.10
C THR A 268 -0.84 -16.69 37.37
N THR A 269 -0.08 -15.63 37.68
CA THR A 269 -0.18 -14.40 36.88
C THR A 269 0.44 -14.64 35.50
N TYR A 270 -0.01 -13.90 34.49
CA TYR A 270 0.61 -13.95 33.16
C TYR A 270 2.11 -13.69 33.24
N PHE A 271 2.49 -12.71 34.08
CA PHE A 271 3.87 -12.30 34.24
C PHE A 271 4.74 -13.40 34.86
N ASP A 272 4.22 -14.14 35.84
CA ASP A 272 4.98 -15.22 36.48
C ASP A 272 5.21 -16.41 35.53
N GLU A 273 4.28 -16.67 34.61
CA GLU A 273 4.38 -17.79 33.66
C GLU A 273 5.17 -17.45 32.39
N LEU A 274 4.98 -16.26 31.83
CA LEU A 274 5.56 -15.88 30.53
C LEU A 274 6.61 -14.76 30.59
N GLY A 275 6.68 -14.03 31.70
CA GLY A 275 7.65 -12.94 31.90
C GLY A 275 7.41 -11.72 31.02
N GLU A 276 8.49 -10.96 30.80
CA GLU A 276 8.47 -9.69 30.08
C GLU A 276 8.31 -9.86 28.57
N PHE A 277 7.73 -8.85 27.92
CA PHE A 277 7.73 -8.75 26.46
C PHE A 277 9.16 -8.60 25.93
N ASP A 278 9.48 -9.39 24.91
CA ASP A 278 10.80 -9.49 24.30
C ASP A 278 10.78 -9.10 22.81
N GLN A 279 9.66 -8.58 22.31
CA GLN A 279 9.53 -8.05 20.95
C GLN A 279 8.77 -6.72 20.96
N LEU A 280 9.29 -5.72 20.24
CA LEU A 280 8.62 -4.44 20.03
C LEU A 280 8.61 -4.06 18.55
N THR A 281 7.42 -3.76 18.02
CA THR A 281 7.23 -3.15 16.70
C THR A 281 6.75 -1.71 16.85
N VAL A 282 7.51 -0.77 16.33
CA VAL A 282 7.12 0.65 16.24
C VAL A 282 6.55 0.93 14.86
N ASN A 283 5.36 1.53 14.80
CA ASN A 283 4.74 1.99 13.55
C ASN A 283 4.56 3.50 13.59
N ASP A 284 4.96 4.21 12.54
CA ASP A 284 4.77 5.66 12.39
C ASP A 284 3.87 5.97 11.19
N TYR A 285 2.73 6.57 11.48
CA TYR A 285 1.66 6.88 10.56
C TYR A 285 1.57 8.39 10.37
N THR A 286 1.63 8.84 9.13
CA THR A 286 1.29 10.21 8.73
C THR A 286 -0.14 10.27 8.17
N PRO A 287 -0.79 11.46 8.11
CA PRO A 287 -2.17 11.56 7.67
C PRO A 287 -2.39 10.93 6.28
N GLY A 288 -3.39 10.05 6.16
CA GLY A 288 -3.67 9.24 4.97
C GLY A 288 -3.08 7.83 5.00
N GLN A 289 -2.18 7.53 5.92
CA GLN A 289 -1.60 6.19 6.10
C GLN A 289 -2.43 5.34 7.07
N GLY A 290 -2.28 4.03 6.93
CA GLY A 290 -3.02 3.04 7.71
C GLY A 290 -2.35 1.67 7.74
N ILE A 291 -3.01 0.70 8.36
CA ILE A 291 -2.65 -0.72 8.37
C ILE A 291 -3.90 -1.53 8.03
N PRO A 292 -3.83 -2.47 7.06
CA PRO A 292 -4.99 -3.27 6.66
C PRO A 292 -5.47 -4.18 7.81
N PRO A 293 -6.71 -4.71 7.73
CA PRO A 293 -7.21 -5.72 8.66
C PRO A 293 -6.26 -6.91 8.75
N HIS A 294 -5.86 -7.23 9.98
CA HIS A 294 -5.02 -8.37 10.29
C HIS A 294 -5.24 -8.79 11.73
N ILE A 295 -4.79 -10.00 12.05
CA ILE A 295 -4.61 -10.49 13.41
C ILE A 295 -3.13 -10.78 13.59
N ASP A 296 -2.62 -10.59 14.81
CA ASP A 296 -1.24 -10.96 15.08
C ASP A 296 -1.11 -12.49 15.04
N VAL A 297 -0.06 -12.99 14.40
CA VAL A 297 0.18 -14.42 14.16
C VAL A 297 0.18 -15.21 15.47
N HIS A 298 -0.65 -16.26 15.57
CA HIS A 298 -0.86 -17.00 16.83
C HIS A 298 0.35 -17.87 17.16
N SER A 299 0.99 -18.46 16.14
CA SER A 299 2.22 -19.25 16.31
C SER A 299 3.44 -18.43 16.71
N ALA A 300 3.44 -17.12 16.44
CA ALA A 300 4.62 -16.27 16.62
C ALA A 300 4.67 -15.63 18.01
N PHE A 301 3.52 -15.31 18.60
CA PHE A 301 3.47 -14.59 19.87
C PHE A 301 2.50 -15.25 20.85
N GLU A 302 2.74 -15.00 22.13
CA GLU A 302 1.89 -15.47 23.22
C GLU A 302 0.54 -14.73 23.28
N GLU A 303 -0.24 -15.05 24.31
CA GLU A 303 -1.64 -14.68 24.42
C GLU A 303 -1.90 -13.19 24.65
N MET A 304 -0.98 -12.46 25.28
CA MET A 304 -1.16 -11.03 25.54
C MET A 304 -0.21 -10.19 24.68
N PHE A 305 -0.72 -9.07 24.18
CA PHE A 305 0.12 -8.00 23.65
C PHE A 305 -0.43 -6.62 24.00
N ALA A 306 0.45 -5.63 23.97
CA ALA A 306 0.08 -4.25 24.29
C ALA A 306 0.53 -3.28 23.21
N SER A 307 -0.27 -2.24 22.94
CA SER A 307 0.01 -1.20 21.97
C SER A 307 -0.13 0.18 22.61
N LEU A 308 1.00 0.82 22.88
CA LEU A 308 1.07 2.20 23.34
C LEU A 308 0.91 3.16 22.16
N SER A 309 -0.05 4.07 22.24
CA SER A 309 -0.33 5.08 21.21
C SER A 309 0.24 6.45 21.63
N LEU A 310 0.97 7.12 20.73
CA LEU A 310 1.59 8.43 20.98
C LEU A 310 1.15 9.47 19.94
N ASN A 311 1.34 10.75 20.31
CA ASN A 311 1.12 11.96 19.52
C ASN A 311 -0.33 12.28 19.13
N SER A 312 -1.00 11.42 18.37
CA SER A 312 -2.32 11.71 17.80
C SER A 312 -3.29 10.56 18.01
N GLU A 313 -4.55 10.94 18.21
CA GLU A 313 -5.71 10.05 18.16
C GLU A 313 -5.84 9.41 16.76
N THR A 314 -6.42 8.20 16.71
CA THR A 314 -6.86 7.56 15.46
C THR A 314 -8.03 6.60 15.74
N THR A 315 -8.92 6.43 14.77
CA THR A 315 -9.85 5.29 14.79
C THR A 315 -9.11 4.00 14.40
N MET A 316 -9.24 2.97 15.23
CA MET A 316 -8.93 1.58 14.93
C MET A 316 -10.24 0.82 14.68
N ILE A 317 -10.28 0.03 13.62
CA ILE A 317 -11.45 -0.79 13.26
C ILE A 317 -11.17 -2.22 13.68
N PHE A 318 -12.08 -2.78 14.46
CA PHE A 318 -12.12 -4.17 14.89
C PHE A 318 -13.23 -4.88 14.14
N LYS A 319 -12.90 -5.99 13.46
CA LYS A 319 -13.85 -6.76 12.67
C LYS A 319 -13.83 -8.23 13.09
N SER A 320 -15.00 -8.78 13.35
CA SER A 320 -15.25 -10.21 13.52
C SER A 320 -16.16 -10.71 12.38
N ALA A 321 -16.58 -11.98 12.43
CA ALA A 321 -17.58 -12.49 11.49
C ALA A 321 -18.98 -11.92 11.78
N GLU A 322 -19.24 -11.54 13.03
CA GLU A 322 -20.54 -11.09 13.50
C GLU A 322 -20.74 -9.58 13.39
N GLU A 323 -19.68 -8.78 13.60
CA GLU A 323 -19.80 -7.33 13.71
C GLU A 323 -18.51 -6.56 13.37
N THR A 324 -18.63 -5.24 13.29
CA THR A 324 -17.51 -4.31 13.09
C THR A 324 -17.62 -3.15 14.06
N LYS A 325 -16.62 -2.96 14.90
CA LYS A 325 -16.53 -1.87 15.89
C LYS A 325 -15.47 -0.85 15.48
N HIS A 326 -15.84 0.42 15.59
CA HIS A 326 -14.97 1.56 15.29
C HIS A 326 -14.58 2.24 16.60
N ILE A 327 -13.35 1.98 17.06
CA ILE A 327 -12.89 2.44 18.37
C ILE A 327 -11.86 3.57 18.19
N SER A 328 -12.09 4.70 18.84
CA SER A 328 -11.13 5.80 18.84
C SER A 328 -10.06 5.59 19.91
N ILE A 329 -8.81 5.55 19.48
CA ILE A 329 -7.65 5.32 20.34
C ILE A 329 -6.98 6.65 20.64
N LYS A 330 -7.07 7.09 21.90
CA LYS A 330 -6.49 8.35 22.39
C LYS A 330 -4.95 8.31 22.33
N PRO A 331 -4.28 9.48 22.19
CA PRO A 331 -2.85 9.55 22.43
C PRO A 331 -2.55 9.27 23.92
N ARG A 332 -1.35 8.77 24.18
CA ARG A 332 -0.84 8.37 25.50
C ARG A 332 -1.58 7.22 26.17
N SER A 333 -2.45 6.50 25.45
CA SER A 333 -3.13 5.32 25.98
C SER A 333 -2.37 4.03 25.64
N LEU A 334 -2.48 3.06 26.54
CA LEU A 334 -2.03 1.68 26.34
C LEU A 334 -3.25 0.81 26.05
N LEU A 335 -3.30 0.23 24.86
CA LEU A 335 -4.32 -0.76 24.49
C LEU A 335 -3.75 -2.16 24.71
N ILE A 336 -4.44 -3.02 25.46
CA ILE A 336 -4.00 -4.38 25.80
C ILE A 336 -4.99 -5.35 25.18
N PHE A 337 -4.46 -6.37 24.53
CA PHE A 337 -5.21 -7.41 23.86
C PHE A 337 -4.89 -8.74 24.53
N SER A 338 -5.93 -9.47 24.88
CA SER A 338 -5.92 -10.79 25.47
C SER A 338 -7.16 -11.55 24.98
N GLY A 339 -7.23 -12.85 25.21
CA GLY A 339 -8.37 -13.69 24.90
C GLY A 339 -8.98 -13.41 23.53
N GLU A 340 -10.24 -13.00 23.51
CA GLU A 340 -10.99 -12.81 22.26
C GLU A 340 -10.41 -11.70 21.38
N ALA A 341 -10.12 -10.53 21.96
CA ALA A 341 -9.52 -9.42 21.22
C ALA A 341 -8.18 -9.79 20.56
N ARG A 342 -7.39 -10.66 21.20
CA ARG A 342 -6.11 -11.15 20.67
C ARG A 342 -6.30 -12.09 19.47
N TYR A 343 -7.21 -13.05 19.59
CA TYR A 343 -7.23 -14.26 18.76
C TYR A 343 -8.41 -14.37 17.80
N LYS A 344 -9.44 -13.54 17.94
CA LYS A 344 -10.63 -13.55 17.06
C LYS A 344 -10.74 -12.30 16.20
N TRP A 345 -10.41 -11.13 16.75
CA TRP A 345 -10.71 -9.85 16.11
C TRP A 345 -9.60 -9.39 15.16
N LEU A 346 -9.97 -9.15 13.90
CA LEU A 346 -9.12 -8.46 12.95
C LEU A 346 -9.08 -6.97 13.32
N HIS A 347 -7.90 -6.40 13.48
CA HIS A 347 -7.73 -4.98 13.78
C HIS A 347 -7.05 -4.24 12.62
N SER A 348 -7.44 -2.99 12.40
CA SER A 348 -6.92 -2.15 11.31
C SER A 348 -6.96 -0.66 11.62
N ILE A 349 -6.17 0.12 10.90
CA ILE A 349 -6.28 1.58 10.87
C ILE A 349 -6.54 1.95 9.42
N PRO A 350 -7.72 2.47 9.04
CA PRO A 350 -8.05 2.76 7.65
C PRO A 350 -7.13 3.86 7.08
N SER A 351 -6.74 3.76 5.81
CA SER A 351 -5.93 4.78 5.12
C SER A 351 -6.78 6.00 4.76
N ARG A 352 -6.93 6.93 5.70
CA ARG A 352 -7.70 8.17 5.54
C ARG A 352 -7.04 9.32 6.30
N LYS A 353 -7.45 10.55 5.97
CA LYS A 353 -6.92 11.78 6.60
C LYS A 353 -7.77 12.29 7.77
N PHE A 354 -8.97 11.74 7.93
CA PHE A 354 -9.97 12.20 8.88
C PHE A 354 -10.65 11.01 9.54
N ASP A 355 -11.05 11.19 10.79
CA ASP A 355 -11.89 10.29 11.55
C ASP A 355 -13.14 11.03 12.00
N ARG A 356 -14.26 10.31 12.19
CA ARG A 356 -15.45 10.83 12.84
C ARG A 356 -15.48 10.19 14.23
N VAL A 357 -15.47 11.02 15.27
CA VAL A 357 -15.43 10.58 16.66
C VAL A 357 -16.52 11.33 17.43
N ASP A 358 -17.49 10.60 17.97
CA ASP A 358 -18.68 11.14 18.64
C ASP A 358 -19.37 12.27 17.83
N GLY A 359 -19.57 12.03 16.54
CA GLY A 359 -20.22 12.94 15.60
C GLY A 359 -19.30 14.02 15.04
N LEU A 360 -18.12 14.22 15.61
CA LEU A 360 -17.18 15.29 15.24
C LEU A 360 -16.11 14.79 14.25
N ILE A 361 -15.89 15.55 13.18
CA ILE A 361 -14.81 15.27 12.23
C ILE A 361 -13.48 15.75 12.81
N LYS A 362 -12.54 14.82 12.99
CA LYS A 362 -11.20 15.09 13.49
C LYS A 362 -10.17 14.80 12.42
N SER A 363 -9.21 15.70 12.29
CA SER A 363 -8.09 15.54 11.36
C SER A 363 -7.02 14.65 11.96
N ARG A 364 -6.59 13.64 11.21
CA ARG A 364 -5.44 12.83 11.63
C ARG A 364 -4.18 13.66 11.60
N ARG A 365 -3.33 13.46 12.60
CA ARG A 365 -1.96 13.96 12.64
C ARG A 365 -1.00 12.77 12.67
N ARG A 366 0.30 13.05 12.76
CA ARG A 366 1.30 11.99 12.91
C ARG A 366 1.01 11.19 14.18
N ARG A 367 0.85 9.87 14.05
CA ARG A 367 0.63 8.92 15.15
C ARG A 367 1.76 7.91 15.16
N ILE A 368 2.33 7.66 16.33
CA ILE A 368 3.31 6.58 16.53
C ILE A 368 2.66 5.55 17.45
N SER A 369 2.81 4.26 17.15
CA SER A 369 2.42 3.18 18.07
C SER A 369 3.55 2.22 18.34
N LEU A 370 3.70 1.84 19.60
CA LEU A 370 4.69 0.88 20.08
C LEU A 370 3.94 -0.38 20.52
N THR A 371 4.07 -1.44 19.73
CA THR A 371 3.38 -2.71 19.97
C THR A 371 4.33 -3.74 20.56
N TYR A 372 4.16 -4.04 21.84
CA TYR A 372 4.94 -4.98 22.65
C TYR A 372 4.30 -6.36 22.66
N ARG A 373 5.12 -7.39 22.49
CA ARG A 373 4.68 -8.80 22.43
C ARG A 373 5.68 -9.70 23.13
N LYS A 374 5.21 -10.88 23.54
CA LYS A 374 6.06 -11.99 23.95
C LYS A 374 6.16 -12.98 22.81
N VAL A 375 7.37 -13.28 22.36
CA VAL A 375 7.60 -14.31 21.34
C VAL A 375 7.26 -15.67 21.91
N ARG A 376 6.47 -16.43 21.16
CA ARG A 376 6.08 -17.78 21.56
C ARG A 376 7.29 -18.71 21.47
N SER A 377 7.58 -19.43 22.55
CA SER A 377 8.72 -20.36 22.60
C SER A 377 8.52 -21.61 21.73
N THR A 378 7.27 -22.07 21.60
CA THR A 378 6.90 -23.21 20.75
C THR A 378 6.00 -22.75 19.60
N PRO A 379 6.23 -23.10 18.33
CA PRO A 379 5.44 -22.61 17.19
C PRO A 379 4.00 -23.21 17.12
N VAL A 380 3.54 -23.87 18.18
CA VAL A 380 2.22 -24.47 18.29
C VAL A 380 1.39 -23.67 19.29
N CYS A 381 0.40 -22.96 18.78
CA CYS A 381 -0.70 -22.37 19.55
C CYS A 381 -1.87 -23.36 19.65
N SER A 382 -2.58 -23.37 20.77
CA SER A 382 -3.75 -24.22 21.05
C SER A 382 -4.95 -23.43 21.62
N CYS A 383 -5.12 -22.17 21.18
CA CYS A 383 -6.19 -21.29 21.66
C CYS A 383 -7.62 -21.77 21.31
N ARG A 384 -8.66 -21.21 21.94
CA ARG A 384 -10.07 -21.61 21.69
C ARG A 384 -10.62 -21.21 20.30
N TRP A 385 -9.82 -20.55 19.45
CA TRP A 385 -10.21 -20.09 18.10
C TRP A 385 -9.42 -20.80 17.01
N PRO A 386 -9.63 -22.12 16.79
CA PRO A 386 -8.89 -22.88 15.80
C PRO A 386 -9.06 -22.31 14.38
N ARG A 387 -10.20 -21.68 14.06
CA ARG A 387 -10.45 -21.08 12.74
C ARG A 387 -9.56 -19.88 12.40
N MET A 388 -9.12 -19.12 13.40
CA MET A 388 -8.23 -17.95 13.20
C MET A 388 -6.77 -18.32 13.49
N CYS A 389 -6.51 -19.54 13.96
CA CYS A 389 -5.22 -19.96 14.47
C CYS A 389 -4.40 -20.71 13.41
N ASP A 390 -3.27 -20.12 13.02
CA ASP A 390 -2.36 -20.67 12.03
C ASP A 390 -1.65 -21.97 12.48
N SER A 391 -1.50 -22.20 13.79
CA SER A 391 -0.96 -23.46 14.33
C SER A 391 -1.96 -24.62 14.33
N GLN A 392 -3.21 -24.38 14.76
CA GLN A 392 -4.19 -25.46 14.97
C GLN A 392 -4.87 -25.89 13.70
N ASN A 393 -5.10 -24.93 12.82
CA ASN A 393 -5.81 -25.20 11.62
C ASN A 393 -4.85 -24.94 10.48
N LYS A 394 -4.14 -26.03 10.14
CA LYS A 394 -3.38 -26.10 8.90
C LYS A 394 -4.28 -25.88 7.68
N GLN A 395 -5.57 -26.16 7.86
CA GLN A 395 -6.67 -25.87 6.97
C GLN A 395 -7.43 -24.57 7.33
N ALA A 396 -7.06 -23.70 8.29
CA ALA A 396 -7.74 -22.40 8.62
C ALA A 396 -7.22 -21.31 7.75
N ALA A 397 -5.93 -21.40 7.47
CA ALA A 397 -5.36 -20.74 6.31
C ALA A 397 -6.28 -21.03 5.09
N VAL A 398 -6.98 -22.17 5.06
CA VAL A 398 -7.95 -22.56 4.05
C VAL A 398 -9.43 -22.20 4.50
N ASP A 399 -9.94 -22.48 5.68
CA ASP A 399 -11.37 -22.34 6.01
C ASP A 399 -11.77 -20.99 6.65
N GLU A 400 -10.87 -19.99 6.68
CA GLU A 400 -11.21 -18.56 6.84
C GLU A 400 -12.18 -18.06 5.74
N ASN A 401 -12.34 -18.81 4.65
CA ASN A 401 -13.20 -18.48 3.50
C ASN A 401 -14.70 -18.72 3.68
N LYS A 402 -15.14 -19.33 4.78
CA LYS A 402 -16.54 -19.75 4.93
C LYS A 402 -17.38 -18.92 5.91
N LEU A 403 -16.76 -18.02 6.69
CA LEU A 403 -17.48 -17.03 7.51
C LEU A 403 -17.00 -15.58 7.27
N ILE A 404 -15.99 -15.42 6.41
CA ILE A 404 -15.59 -14.18 5.77
C ILE A 404 -15.48 -14.54 4.29
N GLY A 405 -16.06 -13.73 3.40
CA GLY A 405 -15.95 -13.95 1.97
C GLY A 405 -14.48 -14.08 1.54
N GLU A 406 -14.11 -15.30 1.18
CA GLU A 406 -13.00 -15.77 0.34
C GLU A 406 -11.63 -15.04 0.40
N GLY A 407 -10.66 -15.64 1.12
CA GLY A 407 -9.21 -15.57 0.89
C GLY A 407 -8.42 -16.65 1.64
N LYS A 408 -8.13 -17.81 1.02
CA LYS A 408 -7.30 -18.88 1.62
C LYS A 408 -5.81 -18.53 1.48
N ALA A 409 -5.02 -18.61 2.54
CA ALA A 409 -3.58 -18.89 2.51
C ALA A 409 -3.35 -20.42 2.67
N VAL A 410 -2.29 -21.00 2.11
CA VAL A 410 -2.07 -22.46 2.16
C VAL A 410 -0.76 -22.80 2.88
N ASN A 411 -0.83 -23.84 3.71
CA ASN A 411 0.27 -24.49 4.43
C ASN A 411 1.52 -24.75 3.58
N LEU A 412 2.68 -24.37 4.12
CA LEU A 412 4.00 -24.61 3.54
C LEU A 412 4.52 -25.99 3.97
N ASP A 413 4.23 -26.99 3.13
CA ASP A 413 5.21 -28.03 2.79
C ASP A 413 5.16 -28.42 1.29
N SER A 414 4.50 -27.62 0.45
CA SER A 414 4.41 -27.88 -0.99
C SER A 414 4.05 -26.69 -1.90
N ASN A 415 4.29 -25.41 -1.53
CA ASN A 415 3.71 -24.27 -2.27
C ASN A 415 4.72 -23.27 -2.84
N VAL A 416 4.88 -23.32 -4.16
CA VAL A 416 4.96 -22.11 -4.99
C VAL A 416 3.53 -21.53 -5.04
N SER A 417 3.25 -20.27 -4.66
CA SER A 417 2.30 -19.37 -5.40
C SER A 417 1.63 -18.16 -4.69
N ASP A 418 1.69 -17.83 -3.40
CA ASP A 418 0.77 -16.77 -2.89
C ASP A 418 1.00 -15.36 -3.48
N ILE A 419 2.26 -14.92 -3.64
CA ILE A 419 2.57 -13.60 -4.24
C ILE A 419 2.29 -13.63 -5.74
N GLU A 420 2.79 -14.65 -6.45
CA GLU A 420 2.57 -14.80 -7.88
C GLU A 420 1.07 -14.93 -8.19
N GLN A 421 0.32 -15.71 -7.43
CA GLN A 421 -1.11 -15.90 -7.62
C GLN A 421 -1.85 -14.56 -7.42
N LYS A 422 -1.74 -13.92 -6.26
CA LYS A 422 -2.53 -12.72 -5.92
C LYS A 422 -2.08 -11.47 -6.69
N HIS A 423 -0.77 -11.29 -6.88
CA HIS A 423 -0.20 -10.05 -7.39
C HIS A 423 0.40 -10.16 -8.80
N VAL A 424 0.33 -11.33 -9.44
CA VAL A 424 0.70 -11.47 -10.85
C VAL A 424 -0.47 -12.11 -11.60
N TYR A 425 -0.77 -13.37 -11.34
CA TYR A 425 -1.71 -14.17 -12.11
C TYR A 425 -3.12 -13.57 -12.08
N ASP A 426 -3.69 -13.41 -10.89
CA ASP A 426 -5.06 -12.90 -10.75
C ASP A 426 -5.19 -11.46 -11.27
N VAL A 427 -4.15 -10.64 -11.07
CA VAL A 427 -4.13 -9.27 -11.59
C VAL A 427 -4.11 -9.26 -13.11
N TYR A 428 -3.22 -10.01 -13.75
CA TYR A 428 -3.13 -10.05 -15.22
C TYR A 428 -4.41 -10.61 -15.84
N GLU A 429 -5.08 -11.58 -15.22
CA GLU A 429 -6.39 -12.03 -15.68
C GLU A 429 -7.42 -10.91 -15.69
N LYS A 430 -7.48 -10.07 -14.65
CA LYS A 430 -8.44 -8.95 -14.61
C LYS A 430 -8.08 -7.81 -15.54
N ILE A 431 -6.78 -7.48 -15.66
CA ILE A 431 -6.36 -6.31 -16.43
C ILE A 431 -6.13 -6.60 -17.91
N ALA A 432 -6.16 -7.86 -18.35
CA ALA A 432 -5.82 -8.31 -19.71
C ALA A 432 -6.44 -7.46 -20.84
N PRO A 433 -7.75 -7.14 -20.84
CA PRO A 433 -8.34 -6.31 -21.90
C PRO A 433 -7.73 -4.90 -21.98
N HIS A 434 -7.57 -4.24 -20.83
CA HIS A 434 -6.98 -2.89 -20.77
C HIS A 434 -5.47 -2.91 -21.03
N PHE A 435 -4.77 -3.92 -20.55
CA PHE A 435 -3.37 -4.18 -20.86
C PHE A 435 -3.18 -4.28 -22.38
N SER A 436 -4.02 -5.07 -23.06
CA SER A 436 -3.90 -5.28 -24.50
C SER A 436 -4.10 -3.99 -25.29
N LYS A 437 -5.11 -3.17 -24.94
CA LYS A 437 -5.38 -1.87 -25.60
C LYS A 437 -4.20 -0.89 -25.51
N THR A 438 -3.41 -0.96 -24.44
CA THR A 438 -2.34 0.02 -24.16
C THR A 438 -0.95 -0.43 -24.63
N ARG A 439 -0.78 -1.68 -25.06
CA ARG A 439 0.55 -2.28 -25.34
C ARG A 439 0.56 -3.15 -26.59
N TYR A 440 0.43 -2.54 -27.77
CA TYR A 440 0.38 -3.27 -29.04
C TYR A 440 1.66 -3.18 -29.89
N LYS A 441 2.48 -2.13 -29.78
CA LYS A 441 3.63 -1.91 -30.68
C LYS A 441 4.89 -2.66 -30.24
N PRO A 442 5.48 -3.57 -31.06
CA PRO A 442 6.76 -4.26 -30.79
C PRO A 442 7.90 -3.31 -30.39
N TRP A 443 8.82 -3.78 -29.55
CA TRP A 443 10.05 -3.06 -29.28
C TRP A 443 11.05 -3.35 -30.41
N PRO A 444 11.74 -2.34 -30.97
CA PRO A 444 12.59 -2.52 -32.13
C PRO A 444 13.62 -3.65 -31.99
N LYS A 445 14.37 -3.69 -30.88
CA LYS A 445 15.40 -4.72 -30.67
C LYS A 445 14.87 -6.15 -30.52
N VAL A 446 13.67 -6.32 -29.96
CA VAL A 446 13.02 -7.64 -29.89
C VAL A 446 12.57 -8.07 -31.29
N GLN A 447 12.04 -7.12 -32.07
CA GLN A 447 11.66 -7.36 -33.46
C GLN A 447 12.89 -7.70 -34.32
N GLU A 448 13.97 -6.94 -34.21
CA GLU A 448 15.26 -7.19 -34.89
C GLU A 448 15.81 -8.59 -34.56
N PHE A 449 15.76 -9.01 -33.29
CA PHE A 449 16.14 -10.37 -32.88
C PHE A 449 15.32 -11.43 -33.62
N LEU A 450 13.99 -11.28 -33.63
CA LEU A 450 13.08 -12.24 -34.29
C LEU A 450 13.21 -12.24 -35.82
N GLU A 451 13.47 -11.08 -36.42
CA GLU A 451 13.70 -10.92 -37.87
C GLU A 451 15.07 -11.47 -38.30
N SER A 452 16.05 -11.52 -37.39
CA SER A 452 17.38 -12.09 -37.65
C SER A 452 17.42 -13.61 -37.66
N LEU A 453 16.36 -14.28 -37.18
CA LEU A 453 16.29 -15.73 -37.14
C LEU A 453 16.23 -16.33 -38.56
N PRO A 454 16.91 -17.46 -38.81
CA PRO A 454 16.82 -18.16 -40.09
C PRO A 454 15.38 -18.51 -40.48
N GLU A 455 15.07 -18.45 -41.76
CA GLU A 455 13.77 -18.89 -42.28
C GLU A 455 13.51 -20.37 -41.94
N GLY A 456 12.29 -20.68 -41.53
CA GLY A 456 11.90 -22.01 -41.07
C GLY A 456 12.23 -22.30 -39.60
N SER A 457 12.86 -21.36 -38.87
CA SER A 457 13.10 -21.52 -37.42
C SER A 457 11.78 -21.65 -36.65
N ILE A 458 11.84 -22.32 -35.50
CA ILE A 458 10.73 -22.45 -34.56
C ILE A 458 11.04 -21.64 -33.30
N ASN A 459 10.23 -20.62 -33.03
CA ASN A 459 10.39 -19.72 -31.89
C ASN A 459 9.31 -19.97 -30.81
N CYS A 460 9.69 -19.90 -29.54
CA CYS A 460 8.72 -19.85 -28.43
C CYS A 460 8.74 -18.47 -27.77
N ASP A 461 7.56 -17.83 -27.63
CA ASP A 461 7.37 -16.64 -26.81
C ASP A 461 6.74 -17.03 -25.46
N VAL A 462 7.57 -17.11 -24.43
CA VAL A 462 7.17 -17.50 -23.07
C VAL A 462 6.76 -16.25 -22.28
N GLY A 463 5.48 -16.18 -21.92
CA GLY A 463 4.78 -14.98 -21.47
C GLY A 463 4.41 -14.05 -22.63
N CYS A 464 3.81 -14.61 -23.68
CA CYS A 464 3.50 -13.90 -24.93
C CYS A 464 2.48 -12.76 -24.78
N GLY A 465 1.79 -12.68 -23.63
CA GLY A 465 0.76 -11.70 -23.35
C GLY A 465 -0.31 -11.67 -24.44
N ASN A 466 -0.54 -10.50 -25.00
CA ASN A 466 -1.54 -10.30 -26.05
C ASN A 466 -1.05 -10.70 -27.47
N GLY A 467 0.03 -11.48 -27.58
CA GLY A 467 0.59 -11.96 -28.84
C GLY A 467 1.46 -10.96 -29.60
N LYS A 468 1.91 -9.89 -28.92
CA LYS A 468 2.61 -8.73 -29.49
C LYS A 468 3.74 -9.06 -30.45
N TYR A 469 4.52 -10.13 -30.18
CA TYR A 469 5.70 -10.48 -30.97
C TYR A 469 5.48 -11.64 -31.95
N LEU A 470 4.33 -12.31 -31.90
CA LEU A 470 4.10 -13.54 -32.68
C LEU A 470 4.12 -13.31 -34.20
N GLN A 471 3.90 -12.07 -34.66
CA GLN A 471 3.87 -11.70 -36.08
C GLN A 471 5.07 -10.86 -36.54
N CYS A 472 6.07 -10.62 -35.68
CA CYS A 472 7.20 -9.72 -36.02
C CYS A 472 8.03 -10.18 -37.23
N ASN A 473 8.04 -11.48 -37.55
CA ASN A 473 8.90 -12.06 -38.58
C ASN A 473 8.20 -12.29 -39.94
N GLY A 474 6.99 -11.77 -40.15
CA GLY A 474 6.28 -11.89 -41.43
C GLY A 474 5.98 -13.33 -41.88
N LYS A 475 5.79 -14.27 -40.93
CA LYS A 475 5.56 -15.71 -41.14
C LYS A 475 6.79 -16.51 -41.62
N LYS A 476 7.99 -15.93 -41.62
CA LYS A 476 9.24 -16.66 -41.94
C LYS A 476 9.66 -17.65 -40.86
N VAL A 477 9.18 -17.44 -39.63
CA VAL A 477 9.49 -18.25 -38.44
C VAL A 477 8.18 -18.68 -37.81
N LEU A 478 8.10 -19.95 -37.42
CA LEU A 478 6.94 -20.49 -36.72
C LEU A 478 7.02 -20.07 -35.24
N SER A 479 6.25 -19.05 -34.87
CA SER A 479 6.17 -18.57 -33.48
C SER A 479 5.02 -19.24 -32.72
N ILE A 480 5.34 -19.89 -31.61
CA ILE A 480 4.39 -20.46 -30.65
C ILE A 480 4.43 -19.60 -29.37
N GLY A 481 3.28 -19.07 -28.96
CA GLY A 481 3.16 -18.28 -27.74
C GLY A 481 2.60 -19.09 -26.58
N THR A 482 3.10 -18.83 -25.39
CA THR A 482 2.46 -19.30 -24.16
C THR A 482 2.40 -18.21 -23.13
N ASP A 483 1.32 -18.16 -22.36
CA ASP A 483 1.19 -17.25 -21.24
C ASP A 483 0.43 -17.94 -20.10
N ARG A 484 0.69 -17.52 -18.86
CA ARG A 484 -0.04 -18.05 -17.69
C ARG A 484 -1.48 -17.54 -17.65
N SER A 485 -1.75 -16.38 -18.27
CA SER A 485 -3.08 -15.78 -18.33
C SER A 485 -3.92 -16.33 -19.49
N PHE A 486 -5.04 -16.94 -19.15
CA PHE A 486 -6.06 -17.35 -20.10
C PHE A 486 -6.62 -16.17 -20.88
N ASN A 487 -6.91 -15.03 -20.22
CA ASN A 487 -7.49 -13.88 -20.91
C ASN A 487 -6.50 -13.26 -21.90
N LEU A 488 -5.20 -13.23 -21.60
CA LEU A 488 -4.19 -12.73 -22.55
C LEU A 488 -4.00 -13.66 -23.74
N THR A 489 -3.93 -14.98 -23.53
CA THR A 489 -3.86 -15.96 -24.64
C THR A 489 -5.10 -15.95 -25.52
N SER A 490 -6.30 -15.81 -24.93
CA SER A 490 -7.55 -15.66 -25.70
C SER A 490 -7.50 -14.39 -26.57
N ILE A 491 -7.06 -13.27 -26.00
CA ILE A 491 -6.90 -12.02 -26.76
C ILE A 491 -5.86 -12.17 -27.88
N ALA A 492 -4.75 -12.87 -27.64
CA ALA A 492 -3.74 -13.12 -28.66
C ALA A 492 -4.34 -13.93 -29.83
N LYS A 493 -5.11 -14.99 -29.51
CA LYS A 493 -5.80 -15.82 -30.49
C LYS A 493 -6.80 -15.04 -31.33
N ASP A 494 -7.61 -14.19 -30.70
CA ASP A 494 -8.63 -13.39 -31.39
C ASP A 494 -8.01 -12.28 -32.27
N ARG A 495 -6.88 -11.72 -31.84
CA ARG A 495 -6.19 -10.65 -32.59
C ARG A 495 -5.40 -11.17 -33.78
N ILE A 496 -4.95 -12.41 -33.73
CA ILE A 496 -4.00 -12.98 -34.68
C ILE A 496 -4.58 -14.29 -35.21
N GLU A 497 -5.21 -14.18 -36.38
CA GLU A 497 -5.76 -15.32 -37.08
C GLU A 497 -4.69 -16.40 -37.32
N GLY A 498 -5.00 -17.64 -36.92
CA GLY A 498 -4.10 -18.79 -37.04
C GLY A 498 -2.93 -18.84 -36.05
N SER A 499 -2.88 -17.94 -35.05
CA SER A 499 -1.82 -17.98 -34.03
C SER A 499 -1.84 -19.26 -33.20
N GLN A 500 -0.63 -19.75 -32.89
CA GLN A 500 -0.42 -20.92 -32.04
C GLN A 500 -0.14 -20.46 -30.61
N VAL A 501 -1.20 -20.27 -29.83
CA VAL A 501 -1.12 -19.79 -28.45
C VAL A 501 -1.85 -20.71 -27.48
N PHE A 502 -1.27 -20.95 -26.30
CA PHE A 502 -1.90 -21.77 -25.26
C PHE A 502 -1.45 -21.39 -23.85
N VAL A 503 -2.25 -21.77 -22.86
CA VAL A 503 -1.98 -21.47 -21.45
C VAL A 503 -0.91 -22.40 -20.89
N SER A 504 0.15 -21.85 -20.30
CA SER A 504 1.17 -22.62 -19.57
C SER A 504 1.87 -21.78 -18.51
N ASP A 505 2.42 -22.43 -17.48
CA ASP A 505 3.20 -21.78 -16.43
C ASP A 505 4.67 -21.70 -16.85
N GLY A 506 5.27 -20.50 -16.78
CA GLY A 506 6.69 -20.29 -17.09
C GLY A 506 7.67 -21.04 -16.20
N LEU A 507 7.21 -21.61 -15.08
CA LEU A 507 7.98 -22.47 -14.18
C LEU A 507 7.85 -23.97 -14.50
N ASN A 508 6.93 -24.35 -15.38
CA ASN A 508 6.71 -25.72 -15.85
C ASN A 508 5.99 -25.70 -17.21
N LEU A 509 6.76 -25.50 -18.28
CA LEU A 509 6.23 -25.34 -19.62
C LEU A 509 5.74 -26.69 -20.16
N ALA A 510 4.49 -26.73 -20.62
CA ALA A 510 3.89 -27.90 -21.27
C ALA A 510 4.39 -28.09 -22.72
N LEU A 511 5.71 -28.03 -22.89
CA LEU A 511 6.46 -28.13 -24.14
C LEU A 511 7.54 -29.18 -23.99
N LYS A 512 7.86 -29.90 -25.07
CA LYS A 512 8.95 -30.87 -25.05
C LYS A 512 10.31 -30.16 -25.06
N ASP A 513 11.30 -30.85 -24.54
CA ASP A 513 12.69 -30.42 -24.51
C ASP A 513 13.27 -30.23 -25.92
N LYS A 514 14.18 -29.27 -26.07
CA LYS A 514 15.05 -29.11 -27.25
C LYS A 514 14.30 -29.04 -28.60
N ILE A 515 13.19 -28.32 -28.67
CA ILE A 515 12.40 -28.14 -29.90
C ILE A 515 12.64 -26.78 -30.56
N PHE A 516 12.92 -25.75 -29.78
CA PHE A 516 12.92 -24.38 -30.29
C PHE A 516 14.31 -23.90 -30.67
N ASP A 517 14.44 -23.35 -31.87
CA ASP A 517 15.66 -22.70 -32.36
C ASP A 517 15.89 -21.36 -31.63
N SER A 518 14.80 -20.72 -31.20
CA SER A 518 14.85 -19.55 -30.33
C SER A 518 13.75 -19.54 -29.28
N VAL A 519 14.03 -18.92 -28.14
CA VAL A 519 13.06 -18.69 -27.06
C VAL A 519 13.15 -17.25 -26.60
N ILE A 520 12.04 -16.56 -26.48
CA ILE A 520 12.00 -15.20 -25.92
C ILE A 520 11.17 -15.19 -24.63
N SER A 521 11.58 -14.37 -23.67
CA SER A 521 10.86 -14.13 -22.42
C SER A 521 10.96 -12.65 -22.08
N ILE A 522 9.95 -11.88 -22.49
CA ILE A 522 10.00 -10.42 -22.49
C ILE A 522 9.13 -9.84 -21.39
N ALA A 523 9.76 -9.28 -20.34
CA ALA A 523 9.09 -8.73 -19.17
C ALA A 523 8.19 -9.75 -18.44
N VAL A 524 8.79 -10.91 -18.12
CA VAL A 524 8.11 -12.03 -17.45
C VAL A 524 8.82 -12.44 -16.18
N ILE A 525 10.12 -12.77 -16.25
CA ILE A 525 10.88 -13.38 -15.14
C ILE A 525 10.91 -12.52 -13.87
N HIS A 526 10.84 -11.19 -14.01
CA HIS A 526 10.72 -10.28 -12.87
C HIS A 526 9.43 -10.44 -12.05
N HIS A 527 8.48 -11.26 -12.49
CA HIS A 527 7.26 -11.54 -11.74
C HIS A 527 7.40 -12.67 -10.73
N PHE A 528 8.54 -13.39 -10.74
CA PHE A 528 8.81 -14.43 -9.75
C PHE A 528 9.53 -13.85 -8.53
N SER A 529 8.93 -14.07 -7.36
CA SER A 529 9.27 -13.40 -6.11
C SER A 529 10.59 -13.82 -5.50
N SER A 530 10.99 -15.07 -5.70
CA SER A 530 12.26 -15.59 -5.19
C SER A 530 13.29 -15.83 -6.30
N GLU A 531 14.56 -15.72 -5.93
CA GLU A 531 15.68 -16.04 -6.82
C GLU A 531 15.57 -17.46 -7.39
N LYS A 532 15.20 -18.43 -6.55
CA LYS A 532 15.02 -19.84 -6.93
C LYS A 532 14.01 -20.01 -8.06
N LEU A 533 12.90 -19.29 -8.01
CA LEU A 533 11.87 -19.34 -9.06
C LEU A 533 12.35 -18.66 -10.35
N ARG A 534 13.08 -17.54 -10.25
CA ARG A 534 13.70 -16.88 -11.41
C ARG A 534 14.70 -17.79 -12.11
N ILE A 535 15.55 -18.49 -11.36
CA ILE A 535 16.47 -19.50 -11.88
C ILE A 535 15.69 -20.64 -12.56
N LYS A 536 14.65 -21.17 -11.91
CA LYS A 536 13.81 -22.24 -12.49
C LYS A 536 13.16 -21.81 -13.81
N ALA A 537 12.65 -20.58 -13.90
CA ALA A 537 12.09 -20.06 -15.14
C ALA A 537 13.13 -20.04 -16.28
N ILE A 538 14.35 -19.55 -16.01
CA ILE A 538 15.43 -19.56 -17.02
C ILE A 538 15.83 -20.99 -17.39
N GLN A 539 15.82 -21.94 -16.44
CA GLN A 539 16.05 -23.36 -16.72
C GLN A 539 14.98 -23.95 -17.65
N GLU A 540 13.71 -23.55 -17.51
CA GLU A 540 12.64 -23.96 -18.43
C GLU A 540 12.86 -23.41 -19.84
N LEU A 541 13.27 -22.13 -19.98
CA LEU A 541 13.65 -21.56 -21.28
C LEU A 541 14.80 -22.35 -21.92
N LYS A 542 15.83 -22.68 -21.12
CA LYS A 542 16.94 -23.53 -21.55
C LYS A 542 16.45 -24.91 -21.95
N ARG A 543 15.56 -25.55 -21.19
CA ARG A 543 15.09 -26.92 -21.44
C ARG A 543 14.48 -27.06 -22.83
N ILE A 544 13.58 -26.15 -23.18
CA ILE A 544 12.84 -26.18 -24.45
C ILE A 544 13.69 -25.73 -25.66
N CYS A 545 14.74 -24.93 -25.42
CA CYS A 545 15.65 -24.48 -26.47
C CYS A 545 16.59 -25.60 -26.96
N LYS A 546 16.87 -25.67 -28.26
CA LYS A 546 17.89 -26.56 -28.83
C LYS A 546 19.29 -26.11 -28.43
N VAL A 547 20.23 -27.03 -28.46
CA VAL A 547 21.66 -26.69 -28.40
C VAL A 547 22.01 -25.84 -29.63
N GLY A 548 22.80 -24.79 -29.43
CA GLY A 548 23.08 -23.74 -30.42
C GLY A 548 21.93 -22.73 -30.59
N GLY A 549 20.76 -23.01 -30.01
CA GLY A 549 19.61 -22.12 -30.06
C GLY A 549 19.78 -20.89 -29.18
N LYS A 550 19.04 -19.83 -29.51
CA LYS A 550 19.18 -18.50 -28.89
C LYS A 550 18.04 -18.21 -27.91
N ILE A 551 18.36 -17.62 -26.76
CA ILE A 551 17.36 -17.22 -25.75
C ILE A 551 17.47 -15.73 -25.49
N LEU A 552 16.38 -14.99 -25.66
CA LEU A 552 16.30 -13.56 -25.35
C LEU A 552 15.49 -13.33 -24.08
N VAL A 553 16.10 -12.68 -23.08
CA VAL A 553 15.43 -12.33 -21.82
C VAL A 553 15.47 -10.83 -21.61
N TYR A 554 14.31 -10.23 -21.31
CA TYR A 554 14.16 -8.83 -20.93
C TYR A 554 13.52 -8.74 -19.53
N VAL A 555 14.16 -8.01 -18.62
CA VAL A 555 13.64 -7.76 -17.26
C VAL A 555 13.75 -6.28 -16.89
N TRP A 556 12.84 -5.80 -16.04
CA TRP A 556 12.84 -4.40 -15.63
C TRP A 556 14.09 -4.07 -14.82
N ALA A 557 14.75 -2.96 -15.15
CA ALA A 557 15.90 -2.47 -14.43
C ALA A 557 15.49 -1.69 -13.17
N LEU A 558 16.32 -1.70 -12.14
CA LEU A 558 16.21 -0.85 -10.97
C LEU A 558 16.58 0.61 -11.30
N GLU A 559 17.49 0.80 -12.25
CA GLU A 559 18.12 2.07 -12.65
C GLU A 559 17.27 2.97 -13.56
N GLN A 560 15.95 2.79 -13.60
CA GLN A 560 15.05 3.61 -14.43
C GLN A 560 15.04 5.08 -13.96
N GLU A 561 14.67 6.02 -14.86
CA GLU A 561 14.59 7.45 -14.56
C GLU A 561 13.75 7.76 -13.31
N LYS A 562 12.67 7.00 -13.10
CA LYS A 562 11.93 6.95 -11.84
C LYS A 562 12.50 5.84 -10.97
N LYS A 563 13.39 6.22 -10.04
CA LYS A 563 14.06 5.28 -9.15
C LYS A 563 13.05 4.52 -8.27
N PHE A 564 13.14 3.20 -8.28
CA PHE A 564 12.47 2.37 -7.28
C PHE A 564 13.25 2.42 -5.96
N ALA A 565 12.54 2.26 -4.84
CA ALA A 565 13.15 2.30 -3.51
C ALA A 565 13.81 0.97 -3.10
N SER A 566 13.43 -0.13 -3.74
CA SER A 566 13.89 -1.51 -3.50
C SER A 566 13.81 -2.31 -4.80
N GLN A 567 14.43 -3.50 -4.81
CA GLN A 567 14.31 -4.46 -5.92
C GLN A 567 12.92 -5.11 -5.96
N ASP A 568 12.37 -5.48 -4.81
CA ASP A 568 11.02 -6.04 -4.71
C ASP A 568 9.99 -4.92 -4.50
N VAL A 569 9.08 -4.75 -5.47
CA VAL A 569 8.12 -3.64 -5.50
C VAL A 569 6.74 -4.08 -5.98
N PHE A 570 5.71 -3.40 -5.46
CA PHE A 570 4.35 -3.48 -5.98
C PHE A 570 4.06 -2.29 -6.89
N VAL A 571 3.90 -2.55 -8.18
CA VAL A 571 3.67 -1.54 -9.22
C VAL A 571 2.17 -1.37 -9.43
N PRO A 572 1.60 -0.18 -9.19
CA PRO A 572 0.17 0.06 -9.34
C PRO A 572 -0.25 0.12 -10.81
N TRP A 573 -1.33 -0.57 -11.15
CA TRP A 573 -2.00 -0.51 -12.44
C TRP A 573 -3.38 0.13 -12.29
N HIS A 574 -3.59 1.28 -12.93
CA HIS A 574 -4.85 2.01 -12.85
C HIS A 574 -5.79 1.57 -13.97
N LEU A 575 -6.88 0.90 -13.63
CA LEU A 575 -7.95 0.51 -14.53
C LEU A 575 -9.10 1.52 -14.42
N TYR A 576 -9.17 2.48 -15.35
CA TYR A 576 -10.20 3.52 -15.34
C TYR A 576 -11.58 2.98 -15.74
N HIS A 577 -12.65 3.33 -14.99
CA HIS A 577 -14.02 2.80 -15.18
C HIS A 577 -14.62 3.03 -16.58
N LYS A 578 -14.13 4.00 -17.36
CA LYS A 578 -14.53 4.15 -18.77
C LYS A 578 -14.23 2.92 -19.63
N TYR A 579 -13.22 2.14 -19.26
CA TYR A 579 -12.85 0.88 -19.92
C TYR A 579 -13.50 -0.35 -19.28
N ASP A 580 -14.19 -0.16 -18.15
CA ASP A 580 -14.94 -1.16 -17.39
C ASP A 580 -16.39 -1.24 -17.93
N LYS A 581 -17.02 -0.08 -18.18
CA LYS A 581 -18.39 -0.01 -18.73
C LYS A 581 -18.55 -0.50 -20.19
N GLU A 582 -17.52 -0.39 -21.02
CA GLU A 582 -17.54 -0.98 -22.37
C GLU A 582 -17.59 -2.52 -22.36
N GLN A 583 -17.13 -3.16 -21.28
CA GLN A 583 -17.01 -4.62 -21.20
C GLN A 583 -18.32 -5.29 -20.76
N ASN A 584 -19.10 -4.67 -19.87
CA ASN A 584 -20.39 -5.22 -19.45
C ASN A 584 -21.46 -5.20 -20.56
N ARG A 585 -21.34 -4.33 -21.57
CA ARG A 585 -22.27 -4.27 -22.71
C ARG A 585 -22.06 -5.36 -23.78
N LYS A 586 -20.95 -6.10 -23.76
CA LYS A 586 -20.63 -7.13 -24.77
C LYS A 586 -20.64 -8.57 -24.24
N ARG A 587 -20.94 -8.79 -22.95
CA ARG A 587 -20.85 -10.11 -22.27
C ARG A 587 -22.20 -10.63 -21.77
N GLU A 588 -23.27 -10.51 -22.56
CA GLU A 588 -24.53 -11.24 -22.31
C GLU A 588 -24.58 -12.64 -22.96
N VAL A 589 -23.44 -13.18 -23.40
CA VAL A 589 -23.36 -14.58 -23.87
C VAL A 589 -22.63 -15.42 -22.82
N ASN A 590 -23.43 -16.28 -22.17
CA ASN A 590 -23.11 -17.28 -21.16
C ASN A 590 -21.65 -17.78 -21.11
N ILE A 591 -20.88 -17.29 -20.14
CA ILE A 591 -19.82 -18.07 -19.47
C ILE A 591 -19.92 -17.76 -17.98
N GLN A 592 -20.36 -18.74 -17.18
CA GLN A 592 -20.24 -18.70 -15.72
C GLN A 592 -18.76 -18.69 -15.35
N THR A 593 -18.20 -17.52 -15.04
CA THR A 593 -16.91 -17.41 -14.35
C THR A 593 -17.17 -16.89 -12.95
N ASN A 594 -16.96 -17.74 -11.95
CA ASN A 594 -16.79 -17.36 -10.54
C ASN A 594 -15.59 -16.42 -10.44
N THR A 595 -15.81 -15.10 -10.48
CA THR A 595 -14.76 -14.10 -10.26
C THR A 595 -14.98 -13.40 -8.92
N GLY A 596 -14.45 -13.98 -7.86
CA GLY A 596 -14.36 -13.38 -6.53
C GLY A 596 -13.55 -12.07 -6.52
N PHE A 597 -13.82 -11.24 -5.52
CA PHE A 597 -13.12 -10.00 -5.23
C PHE A 597 -11.61 -10.26 -5.10
N ILE A 598 -10.78 -9.46 -5.78
CA ILE A 598 -9.32 -9.55 -5.59
C ILE A 598 -8.92 -8.53 -4.53
N GLU A 599 -8.30 -8.96 -3.43
CA GLU A 599 -7.75 -8.13 -2.32
C GLU A 599 -6.73 -7.07 -2.78
N THR A 600 -6.16 -7.20 -3.98
CA THR A 600 -5.12 -6.27 -4.50
C THR A 600 -5.68 -5.03 -5.20
N ALA A 601 -7.01 -4.96 -5.34
CA ALA A 601 -7.75 -3.90 -6.01
C ALA A 601 -8.16 -2.78 -5.03
N ILE A 602 -7.61 -1.58 -5.17
CA ILE A 602 -8.02 -0.39 -4.41
C ILE A 602 -8.85 0.51 -5.31
N LYS A 603 -10.06 0.87 -4.91
CA LYS A 603 -10.85 1.88 -5.62
C LYS A 603 -10.26 3.27 -5.37
N ASP A 604 -9.81 3.93 -6.43
CA ASP A 604 -9.44 5.34 -6.44
C ASP A 604 -10.63 6.13 -6.99
N GLU A 605 -11.55 6.48 -6.10
CA GLU A 605 -12.77 7.23 -6.42
C GLU A 605 -12.45 8.62 -7.00
N THR A 606 -11.32 9.21 -6.62
CA THR A 606 -10.89 10.52 -7.14
C THR A 606 -10.50 10.48 -8.62
N LYS A 607 -9.96 9.35 -9.09
CA LYS A 607 -9.59 9.12 -10.49
C LYS A 607 -10.59 8.23 -11.24
N ASN A 608 -11.67 7.82 -10.59
CA ASN A 608 -12.65 6.85 -11.11
C ASN A 608 -11.93 5.62 -11.72
N ALA A 609 -11.03 5.02 -10.95
CA ALA A 609 -10.22 3.88 -11.38
C ALA A 609 -10.09 2.83 -10.27
N THR A 610 -10.00 1.57 -10.67
CA THR A 610 -9.57 0.48 -9.78
C THR A 610 -8.08 0.27 -9.93
N ILE A 611 -7.32 0.31 -8.84
CA ILE A 611 -5.87 0.17 -8.81
C ILE A 611 -5.51 -1.24 -8.39
N TYR A 612 -4.85 -1.99 -9.27
CA TYR A 612 -4.30 -3.31 -8.95
C TYR A 612 -2.80 -3.20 -8.68
N HIS A 613 -2.31 -3.84 -7.62
CA HIS A 613 -0.89 -3.85 -7.29
C HIS A 613 -0.21 -5.13 -7.79
N ARG A 614 0.74 -4.97 -8.73
CA ARG A 614 1.47 -6.08 -9.32
C ARG A 614 2.85 -6.24 -8.72
N TYR A 615 3.24 -7.45 -8.36
CA TYR A 615 4.59 -7.70 -7.89
C TYR A 615 5.62 -7.65 -9.03
N TYR A 616 6.76 -7.01 -8.78
CA TYR A 616 7.95 -7.01 -9.64
C TYR A 616 9.21 -7.09 -8.79
N HIS A 617 10.16 -7.90 -9.24
CA HIS A 617 11.56 -7.85 -8.89
C HIS A 617 12.32 -7.04 -9.95
N VAL A 618 12.64 -5.77 -9.69
CA VAL A 618 13.45 -4.95 -10.58
C VAL A 618 14.94 -5.26 -10.40
N PHE A 619 15.59 -5.61 -11.50
CA PHE A 619 16.95 -6.11 -11.52
C PHE A 619 17.97 -4.97 -11.45
N LYS A 620 18.99 -5.11 -10.62
CA LYS A 620 20.16 -4.21 -10.67
C LYS A 620 21.13 -4.63 -11.78
N LYS A 621 21.98 -3.71 -12.22
CA LYS A 621 23.06 -3.98 -13.18
C LYS A 621 23.89 -5.21 -12.76
N GLY A 622 24.03 -6.18 -13.68
CA GLY A 622 24.83 -7.39 -13.47
C GLY A 622 24.11 -8.54 -12.75
N GLU A 623 22.91 -8.31 -12.21
CA GLU A 623 22.17 -9.35 -11.49
C GLU A 623 21.63 -10.44 -12.40
N LEU A 624 21.10 -10.07 -13.57
CA LEU A 624 20.56 -11.04 -14.52
C LEU A 624 21.67 -12.00 -14.99
N GLU A 625 22.83 -11.46 -15.32
CA GLU A 625 24.03 -12.22 -15.68
C GLU A 625 24.48 -13.13 -14.53
N ALA A 626 24.45 -12.64 -13.29
CA ALA A 626 24.77 -13.45 -12.12
C ALA A 626 23.81 -14.62 -11.92
N LEU A 627 22.51 -14.47 -12.21
CA LEU A 627 21.55 -15.59 -12.19
C LEU A 627 21.85 -16.60 -13.29
N ILE A 628 22.16 -16.13 -14.50
CA ILE A 628 22.45 -17.00 -15.65
C ILE A 628 23.72 -17.80 -15.43
N ASN A 629 24.76 -17.18 -14.86
CA ASN A 629 26.02 -17.88 -14.53
C ASN A 629 25.85 -19.01 -13.51
N LYS A 630 24.75 -19.04 -12.75
CA LYS A 630 24.40 -20.17 -11.86
C LYS A 630 23.78 -21.35 -12.61
N ILE A 631 23.47 -21.21 -13.90
CA ILE A 631 22.83 -22.21 -14.74
C ILE A 631 23.85 -22.71 -15.76
N PRO A 632 24.43 -23.91 -15.57
CA PRO A 632 25.35 -24.49 -16.54
C PRO A 632 24.69 -24.60 -17.91
N GLY A 633 25.47 -24.52 -18.99
CA GLY A 633 25.01 -24.79 -20.36
C GLY A 633 24.30 -23.62 -21.03
N LEU A 634 24.50 -22.41 -20.50
CA LEU A 634 24.09 -21.15 -21.08
C LEU A 634 25.31 -20.25 -21.21
N LYS A 635 25.55 -19.73 -22.41
CA LYS A 635 26.59 -18.74 -22.69
C LYS A 635 25.92 -17.40 -22.96
N ILE A 636 26.33 -16.36 -22.24
CA ILE A 636 25.88 -14.99 -22.52
C ILE A 636 26.62 -14.48 -23.75
N GLU A 637 25.90 -14.18 -24.83
CA GLU A 637 26.49 -13.59 -26.03
C GLU A 637 26.47 -12.07 -25.99
N GLN A 638 25.37 -11.51 -25.50
CA GLN A 638 25.18 -10.07 -25.38
C GLN A 638 24.47 -9.77 -24.07
N SER A 639 24.90 -8.71 -23.39
CA SER A 639 24.16 -8.06 -22.31
C SER A 639 24.10 -6.56 -22.59
N TYR A 640 22.91 -5.99 -22.50
CA TYR A 640 22.70 -4.57 -22.77
C TYR A 640 21.50 -4.00 -22.00
N TYR A 641 21.48 -2.67 -21.93
CA TYR A 641 20.36 -1.92 -21.37
C TYR A 641 19.48 -1.39 -22.51
N ASP A 642 18.17 -1.59 -22.41
CA ASP A 642 17.20 -1.14 -23.41
C ASP A 642 15.93 -0.60 -22.75
N HIS A 643 15.71 0.71 -22.87
CA HIS A 643 14.52 1.41 -22.39
C HIS A 643 14.05 0.99 -20.98
N ALA A 644 14.94 1.11 -19.98
CA ALA A 644 14.64 0.73 -18.60
C ALA A 644 14.53 -0.78 -18.33
N ASN A 645 15.13 -1.60 -19.20
CA ASN A 645 15.26 -3.04 -19.01
C ASN A 645 16.72 -3.50 -19.12
N TRP A 646 17.09 -4.48 -18.30
CA TRP A 646 18.28 -5.31 -18.52
C TRP A 646 17.93 -6.46 -19.45
N CYS A 647 18.76 -6.66 -20.47
CA CYS A 647 18.48 -7.57 -21.58
C CYS A 647 19.69 -8.43 -21.85
N VAL A 648 19.46 -9.71 -22.12
CA VAL A 648 20.52 -10.67 -22.44
C VAL A 648 20.10 -11.57 -23.61
N VAL A 649 21.05 -11.81 -24.51
CA VAL A 649 20.97 -12.84 -25.54
C VAL A 649 21.89 -13.97 -25.11
N LEU A 650 21.33 -15.17 -25.00
CA LEU A 650 22.02 -16.37 -24.57
C LEU A 650 22.08 -17.37 -25.72
N GLU A 651 23.12 -18.18 -25.73
CA GLU A 651 23.19 -19.41 -26.52
C GLU A 651 23.18 -20.61 -25.57
N LYS A 652 22.36 -21.62 -25.87
CA LYS A 652 22.45 -22.90 -25.16
C LYS A 652 23.62 -23.70 -25.71
N THR A 653 24.57 -24.04 -24.85
CA THR A 653 25.74 -24.85 -25.23
C THR A 653 25.52 -26.33 -24.90
N ASP A 654 26.27 -27.20 -25.58
CA ASP A 654 26.40 -28.60 -25.15
C ASP A 654 27.12 -28.63 -23.80
N HIS A 655 26.50 -29.30 -22.83
CA HIS A 655 27.10 -29.68 -21.55
C HIS A 655 26.80 -31.15 -21.32
#